data_AF-A0A367LLN1-F1
#
_entry.id   AF-A0A367LLN1-F1
#
_cell.length_a   1.000
_cell.length_b   1.000
_cell.length_c   1.000
_cell.angle_alpha   90.00
_cell.angle_beta   90.00
_cell.angle_gamma   90.00
#
_symmetry.space_group_name_H-M   'P 1'
#
loop_
_entity.id
_entity.type
_entity.pdbx_description
1 polymer ?
#
loop_
_entity_poly.entity_id
_entity_poly.type
_entity_poly.pdbx_seq_one_letter_code
_entity_poly.pdbx_strand_id
1 'polypeptide(L)'
;MISGRGSSGARGGRIRPPRRFVRSNGEGTDFEDCWHMLEEALRDIHNKCCGRLSFEELYRAAYNIVLIKKGAVLYQRVTEFEEKWFTKNVIPKIEALVTKNLINIGVDKSSCSVNERRRTGEKFLLGVRDTWQDHNISMNMTADILMYMDRGYTQLETNGVPIFATTIALFRDHILRSCLNGNSPQLVIDLVISIMLDQIDMEREGDVIDRNLVRSCSRMLSCLYEAEEENELKTLYLTVFQPRFLLSSQNFYNRECLRLLRNADVSTWLRHTQRRLAEEVDRCETTVEPETLVPVLEVIDGTLIEPHLNEFISMEGSGLKWMIDNDKMADLSILYTLISRIDANKTALRDTLQKRVIELGIEIEQAFKSTDLTGQGEADEAGGGVGEGADKANKTLLNHAAQQTTSAVKWVDDVLRLKDKFDKLLSDCFQNDLVIQTALTKSFTDFIRLFARSSEYVSLYIDDSLKRGIRGKTEAEVDEMLDKAIVLIRYLQDRDMFQTYYQRHLARRLLHGKSESHDVEKQVISRMKQELGQQFTSKFEGMFRDLVTSSELTSSYRIRMAAVGGGGGGDDDGSRTMDLNINVLTTNYWPQEVMGRQATTSDRSRASCNFPHDVRRLQASFEQFYLASRNGRKLTWIASTGSADMRCTFPAVAGKSGPLARERRYELNVPTFAMAVLLLFNDVDEGESLSFEDIQAKTAISTSDLMRTLTAVAVAPKSRVLIKEPANKSVKQGDRFYFNASFQSKAVRIKAPIISAVSKVEDTQERKTTQDKTDQSRAHTVDAAIVRIMKSRKQLSHTQLVNEVIGQLAGRFKPEVALIKKRIEDLIGHESAMAILKRAILEAKTLALKRAGKVVCIGRNYADHISELRNATPKQPFFFLKPPSSMLLPGQGPCVRPRGVEMHFEVELGLVMGRKVQDLAADDVGRALEAIRAYVVAIDMTARNVQDEAKKKGLPWSIAKGFDTFLPLSRVVDKESIPDPQAVELFLSVNGESRQRGSTALMLHPIPRILSDISRVMTLEEGDVVLTGTPAGVGPVEPGDVMRAGVVVEGREVEDGAIEVAVEESTSSFVFKET
;
A
#
# COMPACT_ATOMS: atom_id res chain seq x y z
N MET A 1 -18.20 66.30 -8.83
CA MET A 1 -17.53 67.62 -8.79
C MET A 1 -17.27 68.05 -10.22
N ILE A 2 -17.61 69.31 -10.55
CA ILE A 2 -17.20 70.11 -11.74
C ILE A 2 -17.84 69.67 -13.09
N SER A 3 -18.35 70.50 -14.01
CA SER A 3 -19.09 71.78 -14.07
C SER A 3 -19.07 72.24 -15.54
N GLY A 4 -20.21 72.61 -16.11
CA GLY A 4 -20.42 73.84 -16.91
C GLY A 4 -19.61 74.16 -18.20
N ARG A 5 -20.36 74.15 -19.33
CA ARG A 5 -20.50 75.18 -20.39
C ARG A 5 -19.30 75.73 -21.19
N GLY A 6 -19.42 75.69 -22.53
CA GLY A 6 -19.29 76.91 -23.37
C GLY A 6 -18.83 76.77 -24.85
N SER A 7 -19.72 77.19 -25.78
CA SER A 7 -19.47 77.85 -27.09
C SER A 7 -19.13 76.99 -28.33
N SER A 8 -20.06 76.80 -29.30
CA SER A 8 -20.42 77.63 -30.51
C SER A 8 -19.61 77.23 -31.77
N GLY A 9 -20.13 77.14 -33.01
CA GLY A 9 -21.46 77.25 -33.60
C GLY A 9 -21.37 77.03 -35.13
N ALA A 10 -22.49 76.77 -35.82
CA ALA A 10 -22.69 77.10 -37.24
C ALA A 10 -24.18 76.97 -37.62
N ARG A 11 -24.72 78.04 -38.22
CA ARG A 11 -26.12 78.21 -38.65
C ARG A 11 -26.33 77.72 -40.10
N GLY A 12 -27.43 76.99 -40.31
CA GLY A 12 -28.55 77.35 -41.19
C GLY A 12 -28.35 77.53 -42.70
N GLY A 13 -28.93 76.61 -43.48
CA GLY A 13 -29.42 76.85 -44.84
C GLY A 13 -30.93 76.54 -44.93
N ARG A 14 -31.76 77.56 -45.19
CA ARG A 14 -33.21 77.44 -45.49
C ARG A 14 -33.41 77.25 -46.99
N ILE A 15 -34.19 76.25 -47.41
CA ILE A 15 -34.73 76.12 -48.77
C ILE A 15 -36.24 76.45 -48.74
N ARG A 16 -36.69 77.30 -49.67
CA ARG A 16 -38.10 77.70 -49.89
C ARG A 16 -38.91 76.55 -50.53
N PRO A 17 -40.23 76.47 -50.30
CA PRO A 17 -41.06 75.37 -50.81
C PRO A 17 -41.38 75.57 -52.31
N PRO A 18 -41.23 74.54 -53.17
CA PRO A 18 -41.84 74.55 -54.48
C PRO A 18 -43.29 74.02 -54.42
N ARG A 19 -44.13 74.75 -55.14
CA ARG A 19 -45.54 74.57 -55.47
C ARG A 19 -46.09 73.14 -55.41
N ARG A 20 -47.21 73.03 -54.69
CA ARG A 20 -48.20 71.94 -54.68
C ARG A 20 -48.62 71.60 -56.12
N PHE A 21 -48.03 70.56 -56.68
CA PHE A 21 -48.68 69.80 -57.76
C PHE A 21 -49.65 68.83 -57.10
N VAL A 22 -50.94 69.17 -57.19
CA VAL A 22 -52.03 68.22 -56.98
C VAL A 22 -51.90 67.18 -58.09
N ARG A 23 -51.44 65.97 -57.73
CA ARG A 23 -51.82 64.74 -58.44
C ARG A 23 -52.97 64.10 -57.67
N SER A 24 -53.91 63.61 -58.46
CA SER A 24 -55.25 63.14 -58.16
C SER A 24 -55.33 62.04 -57.11
N ASN A 25 -56.48 61.98 -56.42
CA ASN A 25 -57.01 60.82 -55.71
C ASN A 25 -56.64 59.49 -56.40
N GLY A 26 -56.09 58.56 -55.62
CA GLY A 26 -55.80 57.16 -55.98
C GLY A 26 -54.98 56.46 -54.89
N GLU A 27 -55.68 55.78 -53.98
CA GLU A 27 -55.25 54.67 -53.12
C GLU A 27 -53.95 54.84 -52.29
N GLY A 28 -54.10 55.29 -51.04
CA GLY A 28 -53.22 54.75 -49.99
C GLY A 28 -53.75 53.36 -49.67
N THR A 29 -52.99 52.30 -49.98
CA THR A 29 -53.31 50.91 -49.61
C THR A 29 -53.70 50.87 -48.13
N ASP A 30 -54.98 50.61 -47.86
CA ASP A 30 -55.50 50.51 -46.51
C ASP A 30 -54.94 49.23 -45.86
N PHE A 31 -54.77 49.25 -44.54
CA PHE A 31 -54.29 48.07 -43.81
C PHE A 31 -55.20 46.86 -44.06
N GLU A 32 -56.50 47.08 -44.17
CA GLU A 32 -57.50 46.03 -44.37
C GLU A 32 -57.39 45.37 -45.75
N ASP A 33 -57.04 46.10 -46.81
CA ASP A 33 -56.88 45.52 -48.15
C ASP A 33 -55.67 44.57 -48.21
N CYS A 34 -54.54 45.00 -47.63
CA CYS A 34 -53.35 44.17 -47.52
C CYS A 34 -53.55 42.99 -46.55
N TRP A 35 -54.30 43.18 -45.46
CA TRP A 35 -54.65 42.10 -44.52
C TRP A 35 -55.57 41.07 -45.16
N HIS A 36 -56.61 41.47 -45.90
CA HIS A 36 -57.51 40.53 -46.59
C HIS A 36 -56.78 39.67 -47.61
N MET A 37 -55.82 40.25 -48.33
CA MET A 37 -54.95 39.50 -49.26
C MET A 37 -54.09 38.46 -48.52
N LEU A 38 -53.52 38.82 -47.36
CA LEU A 38 -52.76 37.89 -46.52
C LEU A 38 -53.67 36.81 -45.88
N GLU A 39 -54.87 37.16 -45.42
CA GLU A 39 -55.83 36.23 -44.82
C GLU A 39 -56.30 35.17 -45.82
N GLU A 40 -56.59 35.57 -47.07
CA GLU A 40 -56.94 34.64 -48.14
C GLU A 40 -55.77 33.71 -48.48
N ALA A 41 -54.55 34.25 -48.55
CA ALA A 41 -53.34 33.47 -48.79
C ALA A 41 -53.06 32.46 -47.66
N LEU A 42 -53.21 32.86 -46.39
CA LEU A 42 -53.07 31.94 -45.25
C LEU A 42 -54.10 30.80 -45.32
N ARG A 43 -55.33 31.09 -45.75
CA ARG A 43 -56.37 30.08 -45.99
C ARG A 43 -55.98 29.11 -47.10
N ASP A 44 -55.42 29.62 -48.19
CA ASP A 44 -54.99 28.80 -49.33
C ASP A 44 -53.77 27.93 -48.99
N ILE A 45 -52.84 28.43 -48.16
CA ILE A 45 -51.71 27.66 -47.63
C ILE A 45 -52.22 26.47 -46.83
N HIS A 46 -53.14 26.69 -45.87
CA HIS A 46 -53.71 25.60 -45.08
C HIS A 46 -54.57 24.62 -45.88
N ASN A 47 -55.20 25.08 -46.97
CA ASN A 47 -55.96 24.23 -47.89
C ASN A 47 -55.07 23.52 -48.94
N LYS A 48 -53.74 23.69 -48.89
CA LYS A 48 -52.76 23.13 -49.85
C LYS A 48 -52.97 23.61 -51.29
N CYS A 49 -53.51 24.81 -51.46
CA CYS A 49 -53.79 25.47 -52.74
C CYS A 49 -52.70 26.48 -53.15
N CYS A 50 -51.44 26.25 -52.76
CA CYS A 50 -50.35 27.23 -52.88
C CYS A 50 -49.95 27.60 -54.33
N GLY A 51 -50.36 26.83 -55.34
CA GLY A 51 -50.00 27.07 -56.74
C GLY A 51 -50.63 28.33 -57.37
N ARG A 52 -51.55 29.00 -56.66
CA ARG A 52 -52.19 30.25 -57.08
C ARG A 52 -51.61 31.50 -56.42
N LEU A 53 -50.65 31.32 -55.48
CA LEU A 53 -50.11 32.39 -54.66
C LEU A 53 -48.85 32.99 -55.31
N SER A 54 -48.77 34.31 -55.34
CA SER A 54 -47.54 35.04 -55.67
C SER A 54 -46.83 35.43 -54.37
N PHE A 55 -45.81 34.67 -53.97
CA PHE A 55 -45.04 34.94 -52.74
C PHE A 55 -44.41 36.33 -52.74
N GLU A 56 -44.04 36.87 -53.91
CA GLU A 56 -43.51 38.23 -54.03
C GLU A 56 -44.56 39.31 -53.74
N GLU A 57 -45.80 39.13 -54.22
CA GLU A 57 -46.89 40.06 -53.96
C GLU A 57 -47.32 40.04 -52.49
N LEU A 58 -47.39 38.85 -51.89
CA LEU A 58 -47.71 38.67 -50.48
C LEU A 58 -46.60 39.23 -49.56
N TYR A 59 -45.34 39.01 -49.91
CA TYR A 59 -44.21 39.61 -49.20
C TYR A 59 -44.24 41.15 -49.29
N ARG A 60 -44.60 41.72 -50.45
CA ARG A 60 -44.78 43.18 -50.61
C ARG A 60 -45.97 43.70 -49.79
N ALA A 61 -47.06 42.94 -49.70
CA ALA A 61 -48.21 43.29 -48.86
C ALA A 61 -47.81 43.34 -47.37
N ALA A 62 -47.10 42.32 -46.88
CA ALA A 62 -46.54 42.30 -45.52
C ALA A 62 -45.53 43.44 -45.29
N TYR A 63 -44.64 43.70 -46.25
CA TYR A 63 -43.70 44.83 -46.24
C TYR A 63 -44.40 46.19 -46.09
N ASN A 64 -45.44 46.44 -46.88
CA ASN A 64 -46.20 47.68 -46.85
C ASN A 64 -46.88 47.91 -45.49
N ILE A 65 -47.46 46.86 -44.88
CA ILE A 65 -48.08 46.94 -43.55
C ILE A 65 -47.06 47.31 -42.47
N VAL A 66 -45.87 46.69 -42.50
CA VAL A 66 -44.79 46.98 -41.55
C VAL A 66 -44.27 48.42 -41.73
N LEU A 67 -44.18 48.91 -42.97
CA LEU A 67 -43.76 50.28 -43.30
C LEU A 67 -44.73 51.35 -42.78
N ILE A 68 -46.02 51.03 -42.70
CA ILE A 68 -47.07 51.90 -42.10
C ILE A 68 -47.06 51.85 -40.54
N LYS A 69 -46.07 51.18 -39.93
CA LYS A 69 -45.94 50.99 -38.47
C LYS A 69 -47.06 50.17 -37.82
N LYS A 70 -47.73 49.30 -38.57
CA LYS A 70 -48.79 48.39 -38.07
C LYS A 70 -48.31 46.94 -37.88
N GLY A 71 -47.01 46.72 -37.67
CA GLY A 71 -46.42 45.38 -37.48
C GLY A 71 -47.01 44.60 -36.30
N ALA A 72 -47.23 45.23 -35.15
CA ALA A 72 -47.86 44.60 -33.98
C ALA A 72 -49.29 44.09 -34.25
N VAL A 73 -50.07 44.86 -35.00
CA VAL A 73 -51.45 44.50 -35.36
C VAL A 73 -51.46 43.32 -36.34
N LEU A 74 -50.51 43.29 -37.28
CA LEU A 74 -50.33 42.17 -38.19
C LEU A 74 -49.97 40.88 -37.43
N TYR A 75 -49.01 40.96 -36.50
CA TYR A 75 -48.61 39.83 -35.65
C TYR A 75 -49.81 39.22 -34.90
N GLN A 76 -50.58 40.06 -34.22
CA GLN A 76 -51.78 39.62 -33.48
C GLN A 76 -52.85 39.00 -34.40
N ARG A 77 -53.11 39.59 -35.56
CA ARG A 77 -54.13 39.10 -36.50
C ARG A 77 -53.77 37.73 -37.09
N VAL A 78 -52.48 37.45 -37.32
CA VAL A 78 -52.00 36.13 -37.76
C VAL A 78 -52.21 35.10 -36.65
N THR A 79 -51.85 35.41 -35.40
CA THR A 79 -52.10 34.53 -34.24
C THR A 79 -53.60 34.21 -34.08
N GLU A 80 -54.47 35.22 -34.14
CA GLU A 80 -55.92 35.04 -34.05
C GLU A 80 -56.50 34.21 -35.21
N PHE A 81 -55.90 34.30 -36.40
CA PHE A 81 -56.30 33.50 -37.55
C PHE A 81 -55.99 32.01 -37.32
N GLU A 82 -54.78 31.69 -36.84
CA GLU A 82 -54.36 30.32 -36.54
C GLU A 82 -55.21 29.68 -35.43
N GLU A 83 -55.51 30.41 -34.35
CA GLU A 83 -56.41 29.92 -33.28
C GLU A 83 -57.82 29.59 -33.80
N LYS A 84 -58.37 30.44 -34.67
CA LYS A 84 -59.67 30.21 -35.32
C LYS A 84 -59.62 29.02 -36.26
N TRP A 85 -58.50 28.81 -36.95
CA TRP A 85 -58.29 27.68 -37.85
C TRP A 85 -58.26 26.36 -37.08
N PHE A 86 -57.51 26.30 -35.97
CA PHE A 86 -57.47 25.12 -35.10
C PHE A 86 -58.83 24.72 -34.58
N THR A 87 -59.59 25.69 -34.06
CA THR A 87 -60.93 25.47 -33.50
C THR A 87 -61.91 24.91 -34.53
N LYS A 88 -61.88 25.42 -35.77
CA LYS A 88 -62.87 25.05 -36.79
C LYS A 88 -62.51 23.79 -37.57
N ASN A 89 -61.23 23.57 -37.86
CA ASN A 89 -60.82 22.60 -38.88
C ASN A 89 -59.90 21.49 -38.38
N VAL A 90 -59.20 21.69 -37.26
CA VAL A 90 -58.16 20.75 -36.78
C VAL A 90 -58.64 19.95 -35.57
N ILE A 91 -59.14 20.62 -34.52
CA ILE A 91 -59.62 19.96 -33.30
C ILE A 91 -60.71 18.92 -33.59
N PRO A 92 -61.75 19.19 -34.42
CA PRO A 92 -62.79 18.21 -34.72
C PRO A 92 -62.27 16.94 -35.40
N LYS A 93 -61.18 17.04 -36.18
CA LYS A 93 -60.55 15.89 -36.84
C LYS A 93 -59.83 14.99 -35.84
N ILE A 94 -59.18 15.58 -34.84
CA ILE A 94 -58.49 14.83 -33.77
C ILE A 94 -59.51 14.20 -32.82
N GLU A 95 -60.57 14.90 -32.45
CA GLU A 95 -61.65 14.35 -31.61
C GLU A 95 -62.31 13.14 -32.25
N ALA A 96 -62.51 13.14 -33.58
CA ALA A 96 -63.07 12.01 -34.31
C ALA A 96 -62.18 10.74 -34.27
N LEU A 97 -60.89 10.90 -34.03
CA LEU A 97 -59.93 9.78 -33.91
C LEU A 97 -59.90 9.19 -32.49
N VAL A 98 -60.41 9.91 -31.49
CA VAL A 98 -60.46 9.45 -30.10
C VAL A 98 -61.68 8.56 -29.87
N THR A 99 -61.47 7.25 -29.96
CA THR A 99 -62.51 6.24 -29.72
C THR A 99 -62.54 5.79 -28.26
N LYS A 100 -63.67 5.24 -27.79
CA LYS A 100 -63.79 4.68 -26.42
C LYS A 100 -62.77 3.57 -26.13
N ASN A 101 -62.44 2.75 -27.13
CA ASN A 101 -61.41 1.71 -27.01
C ASN A 101 -60.02 2.32 -26.78
N LEU A 102 -59.74 3.45 -27.42
CA LEU A 102 -58.48 4.18 -27.30
C LEU A 102 -58.31 4.84 -25.91
N ILE A 103 -59.41 5.32 -25.31
CA ILE A 103 -59.41 5.81 -23.93
C ILE A 103 -59.18 4.65 -22.94
N ASN A 104 -59.82 3.49 -23.16
CA ASN A 104 -59.62 2.30 -22.32
C ASN A 104 -58.18 1.78 -22.39
N ILE A 105 -57.52 1.83 -23.57
CA ILE A 105 -56.10 1.49 -23.72
C ILE A 105 -55.20 2.40 -22.85
N GLY A 106 -55.56 3.68 -22.70
CA GLY A 106 -54.83 4.63 -21.86
C GLY A 106 -55.01 4.44 -20.35
N VAL A 107 -56.01 3.67 -19.89
CA VAL A 107 -56.38 3.54 -18.47
C VAL A 107 -56.24 2.09 -17.96
N ASP A 108 -56.59 1.07 -18.75
CA ASP A 108 -56.51 -0.34 -18.36
C ASP A 108 -56.16 -1.26 -19.55
N LYS A 109 -54.91 -1.76 -19.54
CA LYS A 109 -54.30 -2.57 -20.62
C LYS A 109 -54.92 -3.98 -20.77
N SER A 110 -55.79 -4.41 -19.86
CA SER A 110 -56.24 -5.80 -19.70
C SER A 110 -57.44 -6.22 -20.55
N SER A 111 -58.16 -5.27 -21.17
CA SER A 111 -59.47 -5.53 -21.79
C SER A 111 -59.46 -5.72 -23.32
N CYS A 112 -58.33 -5.47 -24.00
CA CYS A 112 -58.24 -5.45 -25.47
C CYS A 112 -57.10 -6.33 -26.01
N SER A 113 -57.29 -6.92 -27.20
CA SER A 113 -56.24 -7.74 -27.85
C SER A 113 -55.07 -6.89 -28.38
N VAL A 114 -53.84 -7.41 -28.31
CA VAL A 114 -52.60 -6.71 -28.74
C VAL A 114 -52.71 -6.12 -30.16
N ASN A 115 -53.25 -6.89 -31.10
CA ASN A 115 -53.44 -6.44 -32.49
C ASN A 115 -54.43 -5.28 -32.63
N GLU A 116 -55.48 -5.26 -31.82
CA GLU A 116 -56.48 -4.19 -31.81
C GLU A 116 -55.90 -2.92 -31.18
N ARG A 117 -55.14 -3.06 -30.08
CA ARG A 117 -54.43 -1.92 -29.47
C ARG A 117 -53.43 -1.30 -30.43
N ARG A 118 -52.62 -2.12 -31.11
CA ARG A 118 -51.64 -1.66 -32.10
C ARG A 118 -52.29 -0.85 -33.22
N ARG A 119 -53.29 -1.41 -33.91
CA ARG A 119 -53.95 -0.74 -35.05
C ARG A 119 -54.66 0.55 -34.65
N THR A 120 -55.34 0.53 -33.50
CA THR A 120 -56.09 1.68 -33.00
C THR A 120 -55.14 2.80 -32.56
N GLY A 121 -54.04 2.44 -31.90
CA GLY A 121 -52.96 3.37 -31.53
C GLY A 121 -52.24 3.97 -32.75
N GLU A 122 -51.85 3.14 -33.72
CA GLU A 122 -51.21 3.60 -34.97
C GLU A 122 -52.09 4.58 -35.73
N LYS A 123 -53.38 4.28 -35.89
CA LYS A 123 -54.32 5.18 -36.58
C LYS A 123 -54.42 6.56 -35.93
N PHE A 124 -54.40 6.61 -34.60
CA PHE A 124 -54.42 7.87 -33.86
C PHE A 124 -53.11 8.63 -33.97
N LEU A 125 -51.96 7.96 -33.76
CA LEU A 125 -50.64 8.58 -33.90
C LEU A 125 -50.39 9.09 -35.31
N LEU A 126 -50.84 8.36 -36.35
CA LEU A 126 -50.79 8.81 -37.75
C LEU A 126 -51.57 10.10 -37.95
N GLY A 127 -52.79 10.18 -37.42
CA GLY A 127 -53.62 11.39 -37.53
C GLY A 127 -53.00 12.60 -36.84
N VAL A 128 -52.40 12.43 -35.65
CA VAL A 128 -51.70 13.51 -34.95
C VAL A 128 -50.43 13.94 -35.69
N ARG A 129 -49.63 12.97 -36.15
CA ARG A 129 -48.42 13.23 -36.96
C ARG A 129 -48.74 14.01 -38.23
N ASP A 130 -49.73 13.57 -39.00
CA ASP A 130 -50.09 14.21 -40.27
C ASP A 130 -50.57 15.65 -40.06
N THR A 131 -51.33 15.87 -38.99
CA THR A 131 -51.79 17.20 -38.59
C THR A 131 -50.61 18.10 -38.22
N TRP A 132 -49.62 17.60 -37.48
CA TRP A 132 -48.40 18.33 -37.14
C TRP A 132 -47.55 18.64 -38.38
N GLN A 133 -47.37 17.66 -39.27
CA GLN A 133 -46.58 17.84 -40.48
C GLN A 133 -47.21 18.87 -41.41
N ASP A 134 -48.54 18.82 -41.58
CA ASP A 134 -49.29 19.82 -42.34
C ASP A 134 -49.15 21.22 -41.71
N HIS A 135 -49.29 21.33 -40.38
CA HIS A 135 -49.11 22.59 -39.66
C HIS A 135 -47.70 23.16 -39.85
N ASN A 136 -46.67 22.34 -39.67
CA ASN A 136 -45.28 22.76 -39.81
C ASN A 136 -44.96 23.25 -41.24
N ILE A 137 -45.45 22.54 -42.27
CA ILE A 137 -45.30 22.98 -43.67
C ILE A 137 -46.00 24.33 -43.91
N SER A 138 -47.25 24.47 -43.45
CA SER A 138 -47.99 25.72 -43.56
C SER A 138 -47.26 26.88 -42.86
N MET A 139 -46.72 26.65 -41.67
CA MET A 139 -46.05 27.70 -40.90
C MET A 139 -44.71 28.12 -41.51
N ASN A 140 -43.97 27.21 -42.13
CA ASN A 140 -42.76 27.58 -42.88
C ASN A 140 -43.10 28.52 -44.05
N MET A 141 -44.17 28.21 -44.81
CA MET A 141 -44.63 29.08 -45.91
C MET A 141 -45.14 30.45 -45.40
N THR A 142 -45.83 30.46 -44.27
CA THR A 142 -46.29 31.70 -43.61
C THR A 142 -45.11 32.55 -43.12
N ALA A 143 -44.08 31.93 -42.54
CA ALA A 143 -42.87 32.62 -42.11
C ALA A 143 -42.10 33.23 -43.29
N ASP A 144 -42.03 32.53 -44.43
CA ASP A 144 -41.40 33.06 -45.66
C ASP A 144 -42.11 34.33 -46.17
N ILE A 145 -43.45 34.34 -46.14
CA ILE A 145 -44.27 35.51 -46.52
C ILE A 145 -44.05 36.67 -45.54
N LEU A 146 -43.96 36.38 -44.25
CA LEU A 146 -43.85 37.36 -43.18
C LEU A 146 -42.41 37.69 -42.77
N MET A 147 -41.40 37.24 -43.52
CA MET A 147 -39.98 37.40 -43.19
C MET A 147 -39.59 38.87 -42.90
N TYR A 148 -40.20 39.84 -43.58
CA TYR A 148 -39.91 41.26 -43.32
C TYR A 148 -40.52 41.76 -42.00
N MET A 149 -41.65 41.20 -41.56
CA MET A 149 -42.23 41.49 -40.25
C MET A 149 -41.30 41.01 -39.14
N ASP A 150 -40.75 39.81 -39.23
CA ASP A 150 -39.77 39.32 -38.25
C ASP A 150 -38.49 40.18 -38.24
N ARG A 151 -37.97 40.59 -39.41
CA ARG A 151 -36.79 41.47 -39.47
C ARG A 151 -37.06 42.90 -38.99
N GLY A 152 -38.26 43.41 -39.21
CA GLY A 152 -38.61 44.82 -39.01
C GLY A 152 -39.36 45.14 -37.72
N TYR A 153 -39.99 44.17 -37.06
CA TYR A 153 -40.78 44.36 -35.84
C TYR A 153 -40.22 43.55 -34.67
N THR A 154 -40.02 42.23 -34.82
CA THR A 154 -39.64 41.36 -33.69
C THR A 154 -38.19 41.58 -33.23
N GLN A 155 -37.28 42.03 -34.10
CA GLN A 155 -35.89 42.38 -33.73
C GLN A 155 -35.72 43.75 -33.03
N LEU A 156 -36.70 44.65 -33.12
CA LEU A 156 -36.64 46.00 -32.53
C LEU A 156 -37.24 46.07 -31.12
N GLU A 157 -38.10 45.12 -30.75
CA GLU A 157 -38.68 45.01 -29.40
C GLU A 157 -37.84 44.07 -28.52
N THR A 158 -37.57 44.45 -27.26
CA THR A 158 -36.67 43.75 -26.34
C THR A 158 -37.07 42.29 -26.01
N ASN A 159 -38.27 41.85 -26.42
CA ASN A 159 -38.85 40.53 -26.15
C ASN A 159 -39.62 39.94 -27.37
N GLY A 160 -39.33 40.37 -28.60
CA GLY A 160 -40.05 39.91 -29.79
C GLY A 160 -39.70 38.48 -30.19
N VAL A 161 -40.64 37.55 -30.03
CA VAL A 161 -40.54 36.16 -30.52
C VAL A 161 -40.85 36.12 -32.02
N PRO A 162 -40.13 35.35 -32.86
CA PRO A 162 -40.46 35.17 -34.27
C PRO A 162 -41.86 34.57 -34.47
N ILE A 163 -42.58 34.98 -35.52
CA ILE A 163 -43.95 34.49 -35.76
C ILE A 163 -44.01 32.97 -35.93
N PHE A 164 -42.96 32.37 -36.50
CA PHE A 164 -42.83 30.92 -36.62
C PHE A 164 -42.84 30.22 -35.24
N ALA A 165 -42.06 30.72 -34.28
CA ALA A 165 -41.98 30.13 -32.95
C ALA A 165 -43.31 30.25 -32.19
N THR A 166 -43.99 31.40 -32.26
CA THR A 166 -45.31 31.58 -31.64
C THR A 166 -46.38 30.70 -32.29
N THR A 167 -46.45 30.63 -33.61
CA THR A 167 -47.46 29.79 -34.30
C THR A 167 -47.22 28.28 -34.11
N ILE A 168 -45.98 27.86 -33.93
CA ILE A 168 -45.63 26.50 -33.50
C ILE A 168 -46.04 26.26 -32.04
N ALA A 169 -45.84 27.23 -31.14
CA ALA A 169 -46.29 27.15 -29.75
C ALA A 169 -47.83 27.08 -29.61
N LEU A 170 -48.60 27.71 -30.51
CA LEU A 170 -50.07 27.58 -30.53
C LEU A 170 -50.51 26.12 -30.73
N PHE A 171 -49.75 25.31 -31.47
CA PHE A 171 -50.05 23.88 -31.63
C PHE A 171 -49.95 23.14 -30.29
N ARG A 172 -48.93 23.44 -29.48
CA ARG A 172 -48.81 22.91 -28.11
C ARG A 172 -50.03 23.29 -27.27
N ASP A 173 -50.39 24.57 -27.25
CA ASP A 173 -51.38 25.08 -26.30
C ASP A 173 -52.82 24.73 -26.69
N HIS A 174 -53.16 24.77 -27.98
CA HIS A 174 -54.53 24.55 -28.46
C HIS A 174 -54.81 23.13 -28.95
N ILE A 175 -53.79 22.35 -29.33
CA ILE A 175 -53.97 20.96 -29.77
C ILE A 175 -53.52 19.99 -28.69
N LEU A 176 -52.24 19.99 -28.33
CA LEU A 176 -51.69 18.98 -27.40
C LEU A 176 -52.18 19.15 -25.95
N ARG A 177 -52.35 20.40 -25.49
CA ARG A 177 -52.89 20.74 -24.17
C ARG A 177 -54.42 20.92 -24.15
N SER A 178 -55.11 20.52 -25.22
CA SER A 178 -56.58 20.51 -25.23
C SER A 178 -57.13 19.31 -24.46
N CYS A 179 -58.26 19.53 -23.77
CA CYS A 179 -59.01 18.47 -23.11
C CYS A 179 -59.90 17.74 -24.13
N LEU A 180 -59.86 16.40 -24.09
CA LEU A 180 -60.70 15.57 -24.96
C LEU A 180 -62.11 15.48 -24.39
N ASN A 181 -63.08 16.11 -25.06
CA ASN A 181 -64.48 16.22 -24.65
C ASN A 181 -64.68 16.93 -23.30
N GLY A 182 -65.76 17.70 -23.15
CA GLY A 182 -66.04 18.52 -21.96
C GLY A 182 -66.18 17.79 -20.60
N ASN A 183 -66.04 16.45 -20.56
CA ASN A 183 -66.22 15.61 -19.36
C ASN A 183 -64.99 14.81 -18.92
N SER A 184 -63.85 14.85 -19.64
CA SER A 184 -62.62 14.14 -19.25
C SER A 184 -61.47 15.12 -18.98
N PRO A 185 -60.74 15.00 -17.85
CA PRO A 185 -59.58 15.85 -17.55
C PRO A 185 -58.30 15.44 -18.30
N GLN A 186 -58.38 14.46 -19.21
CA GLN A 186 -57.21 13.91 -19.90
C GLN A 186 -56.86 14.76 -21.13
N LEU A 187 -55.60 15.19 -21.19
CA LEU A 187 -55.08 15.98 -22.31
C LEU A 187 -54.75 15.08 -23.50
N VAL A 188 -54.79 15.64 -24.71
CA VAL A 188 -54.36 14.94 -25.94
C VAL A 188 -52.91 14.45 -25.81
N ILE A 189 -52.03 15.27 -25.23
CA ILE A 189 -50.62 14.90 -25.00
C ILE A 189 -50.47 13.66 -24.11
N ASP A 190 -51.31 13.51 -23.08
CA ASP A 190 -51.25 12.35 -22.19
C ASP A 190 -51.59 11.06 -22.94
N LEU A 191 -52.56 11.13 -23.85
CA LEU A 191 -52.99 10.00 -24.66
C LEU A 191 -51.95 9.62 -25.72
N VAL A 192 -51.37 10.62 -26.40
CA VAL A 192 -50.26 10.42 -27.35
C VAL A 192 -49.10 9.70 -26.66
N ILE A 193 -48.67 10.19 -25.48
CA ILE A 193 -47.58 9.59 -24.73
C ILE A 193 -47.94 8.16 -24.30
N SER A 194 -49.11 7.94 -23.70
CA SER A 194 -49.52 6.60 -23.24
C SER A 194 -49.55 5.57 -24.38
N ILE A 195 -50.00 5.96 -25.58
CA ILE A 195 -50.02 5.08 -26.75
C ILE A 195 -48.61 4.83 -27.29
N MET A 196 -47.75 5.86 -27.34
CA MET A 196 -46.34 5.68 -27.71
C MET A 196 -45.64 4.69 -26.77
N LEU A 197 -45.87 4.81 -25.46
CA LEU A 197 -45.32 3.90 -24.46
C LEU A 197 -45.86 2.47 -24.60
N ASP A 198 -47.16 2.31 -24.89
CA ASP A 198 -47.74 0.98 -25.14
C ASP A 198 -47.16 0.29 -26.38
N GLN A 199 -46.91 1.04 -27.46
CA GLN A 199 -46.23 0.53 -28.65
C GLN A 199 -44.80 0.08 -28.34
N ILE A 200 -44.07 0.86 -27.54
CA ILE A 200 -42.70 0.49 -27.13
C ILE A 200 -42.72 -0.76 -26.23
N ASP A 201 -43.67 -0.88 -25.30
CA ASP A 201 -43.81 -2.07 -24.46
C ASP A 201 -44.13 -3.32 -25.31
N MET A 202 -45.00 -3.19 -26.33
CA MET A 202 -45.28 -4.27 -27.29
C MET A 202 -44.02 -4.69 -28.07
N GLU A 203 -43.20 -3.73 -28.51
CA GLU A 203 -41.91 -4.04 -29.15
C GLU A 203 -40.96 -4.79 -28.20
N ARG A 204 -40.88 -4.40 -26.93
CA ARG A 204 -40.07 -5.11 -25.91
C ARG A 204 -40.55 -6.54 -25.66
N GLU A 205 -41.84 -6.80 -25.83
CA GLU A 205 -42.43 -8.15 -25.72
C GLU A 205 -42.25 -8.98 -27.01
N GLY A 206 -41.79 -8.36 -28.10
CA GLY A 206 -41.43 -9.00 -29.37
C GLY A 206 -42.41 -8.76 -30.51
N ASP A 207 -43.39 -7.88 -30.34
CA ASP A 207 -44.33 -7.50 -31.39
C ASP A 207 -43.72 -6.47 -32.36
N VAL A 208 -44.17 -6.51 -33.62
CA VAL A 208 -43.70 -5.57 -34.65
C VAL A 208 -44.57 -4.30 -34.65
N ILE A 209 -43.92 -3.15 -34.48
CA ILE A 209 -44.55 -1.82 -34.50
C ILE A 209 -44.00 -0.94 -35.64
N ASP A 210 -44.72 0.13 -35.99
CA ASP A 210 -44.19 1.17 -36.88
C ASP A 210 -43.22 2.11 -36.11
N ARG A 211 -41.92 1.77 -36.13
CA ARG A 211 -40.86 2.56 -35.49
C ARG A 211 -40.79 4.01 -36.02
N ASN A 212 -41.03 4.21 -37.33
CA ASN A 212 -40.95 5.53 -37.95
C ASN A 212 -42.07 6.45 -37.48
N LEU A 213 -43.25 5.88 -37.22
CA LEU A 213 -44.37 6.62 -36.66
C LEU A 213 -44.07 7.13 -35.26
N VAL A 214 -43.61 6.24 -34.36
CA VAL A 214 -43.22 6.62 -32.99
C VAL A 214 -42.10 7.67 -33.03
N ARG A 215 -41.10 7.49 -33.92
CA ARG A 215 -40.02 8.47 -34.12
C ARG A 215 -40.54 9.83 -34.59
N SER A 216 -41.51 9.86 -35.50
CA SER A 216 -42.07 11.11 -36.00
C SER A 216 -42.82 11.87 -34.90
N CYS A 217 -43.56 11.16 -34.06
CA CYS A 217 -44.22 11.73 -32.88
C CYS A 217 -43.21 12.17 -31.80
N SER A 218 -42.14 11.41 -31.59
CA SER A 218 -41.01 11.80 -30.73
C SER A 218 -40.39 13.12 -31.17
N ARG A 219 -40.04 13.24 -32.46
CA ARG A 219 -39.49 14.46 -33.06
C ARG A 219 -40.42 15.66 -32.95
N MET A 220 -41.73 15.45 -33.11
CA MET A 220 -42.73 16.50 -32.89
C MET A 220 -42.61 17.08 -31.46
N LEU A 221 -42.48 16.22 -30.45
CA LEU A 221 -42.31 16.67 -29.05
C LEU A 221 -40.96 17.35 -28.81
N SER A 222 -39.92 17.00 -29.58
CA SER A 222 -38.62 17.67 -29.51
C SER A 222 -38.61 19.05 -30.17
N CYS A 223 -39.46 19.27 -31.17
CA CYS A 223 -39.64 20.58 -31.82
C CYS A 223 -40.49 21.56 -31.01
N LEU A 224 -41.15 21.11 -29.94
CA LEU A 224 -42.05 21.93 -29.12
C LEU A 224 -41.43 22.22 -27.75
N TYR A 225 -41.44 23.49 -27.34
CA TYR A 225 -40.89 23.96 -26.06
C TYR A 225 -41.98 24.17 -25.01
N GLU A 226 -41.63 24.25 -23.73
CA GLU A 226 -42.58 24.55 -22.64
C GLU A 226 -43.08 26.01 -22.64
N ALA A 227 -42.22 26.94 -23.06
CA ALA A 227 -42.49 28.38 -23.18
C ALA A 227 -42.34 28.83 -24.64
N GLU A 228 -42.64 30.10 -24.93
CA GLU A 228 -42.40 30.70 -26.26
C GLU A 228 -40.90 30.97 -26.50
N GLU A 229 -40.11 31.07 -25.43
CA GLU A 229 -38.65 31.14 -25.52
C GLU A 229 -38.08 29.76 -25.89
N GLU A 230 -37.35 29.69 -27.00
CA GLU A 230 -36.67 28.48 -27.47
C GLU A 230 -35.52 28.12 -26.52
N ASN A 231 -35.75 27.13 -25.68
CA ASN A 231 -34.72 26.56 -24.79
C ASN A 231 -34.62 25.06 -25.05
N GLU A 232 -33.52 24.63 -25.65
CA GLU A 232 -33.24 23.22 -26.01
C GLU A 232 -33.36 22.25 -24.83
N LEU A 233 -33.16 22.72 -23.59
CA LEU A 233 -33.29 21.90 -22.38
C LEU A 233 -34.73 21.77 -21.85
N LYS A 234 -35.68 22.52 -22.44
CA LYS A 234 -37.10 22.56 -22.02
C LYS A 234 -38.04 22.22 -23.18
N THR A 235 -37.67 21.22 -23.97
CA THR A 235 -38.57 20.62 -24.98
C THR A 235 -39.60 19.73 -24.28
N LEU A 236 -40.80 19.62 -24.85
CA LEU A 236 -41.86 18.74 -24.34
C LEU A 236 -41.42 17.27 -24.31
N TYR A 237 -40.49 16.89 -25.19
CA TYR A 237 -39.83 15.60 -25.14
C TYR A 237 -39.11 15.39 -23.80
N LEU A 238 -38.21 16.31 -23.41
CA LEU A 238 -37.41 16.18 -22.19
C LEU A 238 -38.24 16.43 -20.91
N THR A 239 -39.24 17.31 -20.94
CA THR A 239 -40.01 17.68 -19.75
C THR A 239 -41.20 16.75 -19.48
N VAL A 240 -41.82 16.18 -20.52
CA VAL A 240 -43.05 15.40 -20.39
C VAL A 240 -42.86 13.94 -20.81
N PHE A 241 -42.35 13.68 -22.02
CA PHE A 241 -42.25 12.31 -22.54
C PHE A 241 -41.15 11.50 -21.85
N GLN A 242 -39.91 12.00 -21.81
CA GLN A 242 -38.75 11.29 -21.28
C GLN A 242 -38.96 10.83 -19.82
N PRO A 243 -39.44 11.67 -18.87
CA PRO A 243 -39.66 11.21 -17.49
C PRO A 243 -40.70 10.07 -17.40
N ARG A 244 -41.76 10.14 -18.20
CA ARG A 244 -42.79 9.07 -18.24
C ARG A 244 -42.29 7.81 -18.92
N PHE A 245 -41.48 7.95 -19.96
CA PHE A 245 -40.80 6.84 -20.63
C PHE A 245 -39.86 6.11 -19.67
N LEU A 246 -39.04 6.84 -18.92
CA LEU A 246 -38.13 6.27 -17.93
C LEU A 246 -38.89 5.55 -16.81
N LEU A 247 -39.98 6.14 -16.30
CA LEU A 247 -40.83 5.50 -15.29
C LEU A 247 -41.51 4.23 -15.82
N SER A 248 -42.04 4.25 -17.03
CA SER A 248 -42.64 3.05 -17.66
C SER A 248 -41.60 1.95 -17.87
N SER A 249 -40.42 2.33 -18.34
CA SER A 249 -39.29 1.41 -18.55
C SER A 249 -38.81 0.79 -17.24
N GLN A 250 -38.73 1.59 -16.17
CA GLN A 250 -38.38 1.12 -14.84
C GLN A 250 -39.38 0.06 -14.34
N ASN A 251 -40.68 0.32 -14.46
CA ASN A 251 -41.73 -0.62 -14.08
C ASN A 251 -41.70 -1.92 -14.91
N PHE A 252 -41.46 -1.79 -16.22
CA PHE A 252 -41.34 -2.94 -17.13
C PHE A 252 -40.16 -3.84 -16.73
N TYR A 253 -38.96 -3.26 -16.59
CA TYR A 253 -37.75 -4.02 -16.28
C TYR A 253 -37.77 -4.59 -14.87
N ASN A 254 -38.40 -3.91 -13.91
CA ASN A 254 -38.55 -4.45 -12.55
C ASN A 254 -39.42 -5.72 -12.55
N ARG A 255 -40.55 -5.71 -13.27
CA ARG A 255 -41.39 -6.91 -13.47
C ARG A 255 -40.65 -8.03 -14.19
N GLU A 256 -39.84 -7.67 -15.18
CA GLU A 256 -39.04 -8.64 -15.94
C GLU A 256 -37.94 -9.28 -15.07
N CYS A 257 -37.25 -8.49 -14.24
CA CYS A 257 -36.23 -8.96 -13.31
C CYS A 257 -36.80 -9.98 -12.30
N LEU A 258 -37.95 -9.67 -11.70
CA LEU A 258 -38.62 -10.58 -10.75
C LEU A 258 -39.02 -11.91 -11.41
N ARG A 259 -39.41 -11.87 -12.69
CA ARG A 259 -39.73 -13.09 -13.46
C ARG A 259 -38.47 -13.92 -13.72
N LEU A 260 -37.35 -13.29 -14.05
CA LEU A 260 -36.06 -13.96 -14.28
C LEU A 260 -35.53 -14.58 -13.00
N LEU A 261 -35.60 -13.86 -11.88
CA LEU A 261 -35.15 -14.34 -10.57
C LEU A 261 -35.88 -15.63 -10.14
N ARG A 262 -37.17 -15.76 -10.48
CA ARG A 262 -37.98 -16.94 -10.13
C ARG A 262 -37.76 -18.13 -11.06
N ASN A 263 -37.55 -17.90 -12.34
CA ASN A 263 -37.71 -18.92 -13.38
C ASN A 263 -36.45 -19.22 -14.19
N ALA A 264 -35.37 -18.43 -14.05
CA ALA A 264 -34.19 -18.51 -14.90
C ALA A 264 -32.90 -18.74 -14.09
N ASP A 265 -31.91 -19.36 -14.73
CA ASP A 265 -30.55 -19.45 -14.23
C ASP A 265 -29.75 -18.16 -14.54
N VAL A 266 -28.62 -18.01 -13.85
CA VAL A 266 -27.75 -16.83 -13.98
C VAL A 266 -27.26 -16.64 -15.43
N SER A 267 -26.90 -17.71 -16.14
CA SER A 267 -26.47 -17.62 -17.55
C SER A 267 -27.58 -17.13 -18.50
N THR A 268 -28.85 -17.43 -18.20
CA THR A 268 -29.98 -16.87 -18.95
C THR A 268 -30.21 -15.41 -18.61
N TRP A 269 -30.13 -15.03 -17.33
CA TRP A 269 -30.19 -13.63 -16.92
C TRP A 269 -29.10 -12.79 -17.57
N LEU A 270 -27.84 -13.23 -17.55
CA LEU A 270 -26.71 -12.51 -18.16
C LEU A 270 -26.93 -12.22 -19.65
N ARG A 271 -27.28 -13.24 -20.44
CA ARG A 271 -27.53 -13.10 -21.87
C ARG A 271 -28.79 -12.29 -22.16
N HIS A 272 -29.81 -12.42 -21.31
CA HIS A 272 -31.04 -11.64 -21.45
C HIS A 272 -30.78 -10.15 -21.19
N THR A 273 -30.09 -9.80 -20.11
CA THR A 273 -29.73 -8.42 -19.77
C THR A 273 -28.85 -7.79 -20.84
N GLN A 274 -27.84 -8.51 -21.36
CA GLN A 274 -27.00 -8.01 -22.46
C GLN A 274 -27.81 -7.71 -23.72
N ARG A 275 -28.77 -8.57 -24.06
CA ARG A 275 -29.69 -8.34 -25.18
C ARG A 275 -30.59 -7.13 -24.94
N ARG A 276 -31.17 -6.96 -23.75
CA ARG A 276 -32.02 -5.80 -23.42
C ARG A 276 -31.27 -4.47 -23.53
N LEU A 277 -30.01 -4.44 -23.07
CA LEU A 277 -29.14 -3.29 -23.25
C LEU A 277 -28.97 -2.96 -24.74
N ALA A 278 -28.64 -3.94 -25.58
CA ALA A 278 -28.49 -3.73 -27.03
C ALA A 278 -29.79 -3.28 -27.71
N GLU A 279 -30.94 -3.83 -27.29
CA GLU A 279 -32.26 -3.44 -27.79
C GLU A 279 -32.61 -1.98 -27.42
N GLU A 280 -32.26 -1.49 -26.23
CA GLU A 280 -32.46 -0.08 -25.88
C GLU A 280 -31.50 0.87 -26.62
N VAL A 281 -30.26 0.45 -26.89
CA VAL A 281 -29.36 1.23 -27.74
C VAL A 281 -29.96 1.39 -29.14
N ASP A 282 -30.39 0.28 -29.77
CA ASP A 282 -31.07 0.31 -31.08
C ASP A 282 -32.32 1.21 -31.04
N ARG A 283 -33.10 1.17 -29.97
CA ARG A 283 -34.32 1.97 -29.83
C ARG A 283 -34.05 3.47 -29.75
N CYS A 284 -33.01 3.90 -29.04
CA CYS A 284 -32.58 5.30 -29.02
C CYS A 284 -31.98 5.75 -30.36
N GLU A 285 -31.49 4.82 -31.18
CA GLU A 285 -31.03 5.12 -32.53
C GLU A 285 -32.17 5.15 -33.56
N THR A 286 -33.20 4.31 -33.43
CA THR A 286 -34.25 4.13 -34.45
C THR A 286 -35.61 4.73 -34.11
N THR A 287 -36.03 4.73 -32.84
CA THR A 287 -37.44 4.92 -32.45
C THR A 287 -37.68 6.17 -31.58
N VAL A 288 -36.77 6.48 -30.65
CA VAL A 288 -36.86 7.66 -29.75
C VAL A 288 -35.61 8.55 -29.89
N GLU A 289 -35.56 9.69 -29.19
CA GLU A 289 -34.41 10.61 -29.31
C GLU A 289 -33.15 10.15 -28.53
N PRO A 290 -31.94 10.42 -29.07
CA PRO A 290 -30.67 9.93 -28.53
C PRO A 290 -30.33 10.46 -27.12
N GLU A 291 -30.89 11.60 -26.71
CA GLU A 291 -30.72 12.18 -25.36
C GLU A 291 -31.27 11.24 -24.26
N THR A 292 -32.07 10.25 -24.63
CA THR A 292 -32.66 9.26 -23.71
C THR A 292 -31.77 8.05 -23.47
N LEU A 293 -30.71 7.88 -24.26
CA LEU A 293 -29.83 6.71 -24.19
C LEU A 293 -29.18 6.56 -22.82
N VAL A 294 -28.55 7.61 -22.30
CA VAL A 294 -27.87 7.53 -20.99
C VAL A 294 -28.89 7.26 -19.87
N PRO A 295 -29.99 8.03 -19.74
CA PRO A 295 -30.97 7.78 -18.69
C PRO A 295 -31.66 6.41 -18.74
N VAL A 296 -31.95 5.85 -19.93
CA VAL A 296 -32.61 4.53 -20.02
C VAL A 296 -31.66 3.40 -19.66
N LEU A 297 -30.38 3.53 -20.00
CA LEU A 297 -29.37 2.56 -19.59
C LEU A 297 -29.16 2.58 -18.07
N GLU A 298 -29.17 3.76 -17.44
CA GLU A 298 -29.17 3.88 -15.98
C GLU A 298 -30.39 3.22 -15.33
N VAL A 299 -31.57 3.32 -15.95
CA VAL A 299 -32.77 2.60 -15.48
C VAL A 299 -32.58 1.08 -15.58
N ILE A 300 -32.01 0.56 -16.66
CA ILE A 300 -31.71 -0.88 -16.77
C ILE A 300 -30.69 -1.30 -15.71
N ASP A 301 -29.59 -0.57 -15.60
CA ASP A 301 -28.52 -0.88 -14.65
C ASP A 301 -29.06 -0.87 -13.20
N GLY A 302 -29.89 0.11 -12.84
CA GLY A 302 -30.54 0.26 -11.53
C GLY A 302 -31.75 -0.65 -11.27
N THR A 303 -32.23 -1.43 -12.24
CA THR A 303 -33.37 -2.35 -12.07
C THR A 303 -33.02 -3.81 -12.32
N LEU A 304 -32.38 -4.13 -13.46
CA LEU A 304 -32.06 -5.51 -13.85
C LEU A 304 -30.80 -6.05 -13.18
N ILE A 305 -29.92 -5.16 -12.69
CA ILE A 305 -28.58 -5.55 -12.23
C ILE A 305 -28.37 -5.15 -10.77
N GLU A 306 -28.34 -3.86 -10.43
CA GLU A 306 -27.93 -3.38 -9.09
C GLU A 306 -28.70 -4.01 -7.92
N PRO A 307 -30.06 -4.09 -7.93
CA PRO A 307 -30.81 -4.55 -6.76
C PRO A 307 -30.61 -6.03 -6.44
N HIS A 308 -30.47 -6.87 -7.48
CA HIS A 308 -30.46 -8.34 -7.35
C HIS A 308 -29.11 -8.98 -7.69
N LEU A 309 -28.06 -8.19 -7.94
CA LEU A 309 -26.73 -8.69 -8.29
C LEU A 309 -26.21 -9.72 -7.28
N ASN A 310 -26.34 -9.43 -5.98
CA ASN A 310 -25.88 -10.31 -4.92
C ASN A 310 -26.68 -11.63 -4.86
N GLU A 311 -27.98 -11.59 -5.18
CA GLU A 311 -28.85 -12.77 -5.21
C GLU A 311 -28.48 -13.68 -6.39
N PHE A 312 -28.27 -13.12 -7.58
CA PHE A 312 -27.82 -13.89 -8.75
C PHE A 312 -26.41 -14.47 -8.56
N ILE A 313 -25.47 -13.69 -8.01
CA ILE A 313 -24.10 -14.17 -7.73
C ILE A 313 -24.10 -15.33 -6.72
N SER A 314 -24.98 -15.28 -5.73
CA SER A 314 -25.05 -16.26 -4.63
C SER A 314 -25.99 -17.44 -4.91
N MET A 315 -26.63 -17.48 -6.09
CA MET A 315 -27.60 -18.53 -6.44
C MET A 315 -26.96 -19.93 -6.43
N GLU A 316 -27.59 -20.87 -5.73
CA GLU A 316 -27.10 -22.25 -5.64
C GLU A 316 -27.22 -22.96 -7.00
N GLY A 317 -26.13 -23.59 -7.47
CA GLY A 317 -26.11 -24.37 -8.71
C GLY A 317 -25.85 -23.60 -10.01
N SER A 318 -25.99 -22.27 -10.02
CA SER A 318 -25.68 -21.44 -11.21
C SER A 318 -24.93 -20.13 -10.89
N GLY A 319 -24.69 -19.83 -9.61
CA GLY A 319 -24.00 -18.61 -9.17
C GLY A 319 -22.53 -18.56 -9.56
N LEU A 320 -21.85 -17.49 -9.14
CA LEU A 320 -20.47 -17.19 -9.52
C LEU A 320 -19.49 -18.31 -9.15
N LYS A 321 -19.68 -18.95 -7.99
CA LYS A 321 -18.87 -20.09 -7.56
C LYS A 321 -18.94 -21.24 -8.57
N TRP A 322 -20.14 -21.60 -9.01
CA TRP A 322 -20.33 -22.69 -9.97
C TRP A 322 -19.73 -22.35 -11.35
N MET A 323 -19.86 -21.09 -11.80
CA MET A 323 -19.27 -20.63 -13.05
C MET A 323 -17.74 -20.72 -13.04
N ILE A 324 -17.09 -20.39 -11.92
CA ILE A 324 -15.64 -20.52 -11.75
C ILE A 324 -15.22 -21.99 -11.74
N ASP A 325 -15.96 -22.84 -11.03
CA ASP A 325 -15.59 -24.25 -10.89
C ASP A 325 -15.71 -25.02 -12.21
N ASN A 326 -16.69 -24.67 -13.05
CA ASN A 326 -16.97 -25.32 -14.34
C ASN A 326 -16.44 -24.55 -15.56
N ASP A 327 -15.53 -23.58 -15.35
CA ASP A 327 -14.84 -22.82 -16.41
C ASP A 327 -15.79 -22.18 -17.44
N LYS A 328 -16.88 -21.56 -16.97
CA LYS A 328 -17.86 -20.86 -17.82
C LYS A 328 -17.36 -19.47 -18.27
N MET A 329 -16.33 -19.46 -19.11
CA MET A 329 -15.60 -18.24 -19.53
C MET A 329 -16.51 -17.18 -20.16
N ALA A 330 -17.42 -17.58 -21.06
CA ALA A 330 -18.30 -16.65 -21.76
C ALA A 330 -19.25 -15.91 -20.79
N ASP A 331 -19.87 -16.65 -19.86
CA ASP A 331 -20.77 -16.07 -18.87
C ASP A 331 -20.00 -15.17 -17.89
N LEU A 332 -18.78 -15.54 -17.49
CA LEU A 332 -17.92 -14.71 -16.64
C LEU A 332 -17.51 -13.39 -17.31
N SER A 333 -17.27 -13.40 -18.62
CA SER A 333 -16.96 -12.18 -19.37
C SER A 333 -18.17 -11.23 -19.46
N ILE A 334 -19.37 -11.77 -19.68
CA ILE A 334 -20.62 -10.99 -19.67
C ILE A 334 -20.85 -10.41 -18.27
N LEU A 335 -20.74 -11.24 -17.23
CA LEU A 335 -20.89 -10.79 -15.84
C LEU A 335 -19.92 -9.66 -15.50
N TYR A 336 -18.64 -9.79 -15.90
CA TYR A 336 -17.64 -8.74 -15.71
C TYR A 336 -18.03 -7.43 -16.40
N THR A 337 -18.52 -7.51 -17.64
CA THR A 337 -18.96 -6.35 -18.41
C THR A 337 -20.14 -5.65 -17.72
N LEU A 338 -21.13 -6.42 -17.23
CA LEU A 338 -22.29 -5.87 -16.53
C LEU A 338 -21.90 -5.21 -15.20
N ILE A 339 -21.07 -5.86 -14.39
CA ILE A 339 -20.61 -5.29 -13.10
C ILE A 339 -19.80 -4.01 -13.31
N SER A 340 -18.98 -3.96 -14.36
CA SER A 340 -18.14 -2.79 -14.67
C SER A 340 -18.95 -1.53 -14.97
N ARG A 341 -20.24 -1.66 -15.33
CA ARG A 341 -21.14 -0.53 -15.59
C ARG A 341 -21.63 0.14 -14.31
N ILE A 342 -21.74 -0.61 -13.21
CA ILE A 342 -22.37 -0.17 -11.97
C ILE A 342 -21.34 0.13 -10.90
N ASP A 343 -20.34 -0.74 -10.78
CA ASP A 343 -19.31 -0.64 -9.75
C ASP A 343 -17.92 -0.64 -10.37
N ALA A 344 -17.28 0.53 -10.38
CA ALA A 344 -15.90 0.70 -10.82
C ALA A 344 -14.91 -0.18 -10.03
N ASN A 345 -15.18 -0.43 -8.74
CA ASN A 345 -14.36 -1.25 -7.85
C ASN A 345 -14.70 -2.75 -7.90
N LYS A 346 -15.78 -3.12 -8.61
CA LYS A 346 -16.21 -4.52 -8.85
C LYS A 346 -16.26 -5.35 -7.56
N THR A 347 -16.72 -4.74 -6.48
CA THR A 347 -16.63 -5.24 -5.10
C THR A 347 -17.20 -6.65 -4.94
N ALA A 348 -18.42 -6.89 -5.43
CA ALA A 348 -19.08 -8.19 -5.34
C ALA A 348 -18.30 -9.32 -6.05
N LEU A 349 -17.82 -9.06 -7.27
CA LEU A 349 -17.00 -10.01 -8.05
C LEU A 349 -15.65 -10.24 -7.37
N ARG A 350 -14.99 -9.16 -6.96
CA ARG A 350 -13.68 -9.18 -6.29
C ARG A 350 -13.75 -10.01 -5.02
N ASP A 351 -14.68 -9.70 -4.12
CA ASP A 351 -14.74 -10.34 -2.80
C ASP A 351 -15.11 -11.83 -2.92
N THR A 352 -15.98 -12.19 -3.88
CA THR A 352 -16.32 -13.59 -4.15
C THR A 352 -15.17 -14.36 -4.79
N LEU A 353 -14.44 -13.76 -5.75
CA LEU A 353 -13.23 -14.36 -6.33
C LEU A 353 -12.17 -14.59 -5.24
N GLN A 354 -11.95 -13.60 -4.38
CA GLN A 354 -10.98 -13.71 -3.29
C GLN A 354 -11.31 -14.85 -2.35
N LYS A 355 -12.59 -14.97 -1.97
CA LYS A 355 -13.08 -16.05 -1.12
C LYS A 355 -12.92 -17.40 -1.80
N ARG A 356 -13.28 -17.53 -3.09
CA ARG A 356 -13.20 -18.80 -3.82
C ARG A 356 -11.76 -19.28 -4.02
N VAL A 357 -10.81 -18.39 -4.30
CA VAL A 357 -9.38 -18.73 -4.38
C VAL A 357 -8.89 -19.36 -3.06
N ILE A 358 -9.28 -18.76 -1.92
CA ILE A 358 -8.90 -19.28 -0.60
C ILE A 358 -9.56 -20.63 -0.32
N GLU A 359 -10.85 -20.80 -0.65
CA GLU A 359 -11.56 -22.07 -0.51
C GLU A 359 -10.91 -23.19 -1.33
N LEU A 360 -10.64 -22.96 -2.62
CA LEU A 360 -9.96 -23.92 -3.50
C LEU A 360 -8.55 -24.24 -2.98
N GLY A 361 -7.83 -23.25 -2.45
CA GLY A 361 -6.55 -23.47 -1.79
C GLY A 361 -6.66 -24.39 -0.56
N ILE A 362 -7.67 -24.20 0.28
CA ILE A 362 -7.92 -25.06 1.45
C ILE A 362 -8.34 -26.47 1.00
N GLU A 363 -9.12 -26.60 -0.06
CA GLU A 363 -9.48 -27.91 -0.65
C GLU A 363 -8.23 -28.69 -1.10
N ILE A 364 -7.24 -28.01 -1.71
CA ILE A 364 -5.93 -28.60 -2.03
C ILE A 364 -5.24 -29.11 -0.75
N GLU A 365 -5.31 -28.35 0.35
CA GLU A 365 -4.74 -28.77 1.64
C GLU A 365 -5.48 -29.98 2.25
N GLN A 366 -6.81 -30.02 2.16
CA GLN A 366 -7.61 -31.14 2.67
C GLN A 366 -7.38 -32.42 1.85
N ALA A 367 -7.31 -32.30 0.52
CA ALA A 367 -6.92 -33.39 -0.37
C ALA A 367 -5.50 -33.88 -0.07
N PHE A 368 -4.60 -32.97 0.32
CA PHE A 368 -3.25 -33.31 0.76
C PHE A 368 -3.25 -34.10 2.09
N LYS A 369 -3.95 -33.62 3.13
CA LYS A 369 -4.03 -34.29 4.45
C LYS A 369 -4.68 -35.68 4.38
N SER A 370 -5.71 -35.84 3.55
CA SER A 370 -6.37 -37.14 3.34
C SER A 370 -5.46 -38.13 2.63
N THR A 371 -4.60 -37.66 1.71
CA THR A 371 -3.60 -38.52 1.06
C THR A 371 -2.53 -39.02 2.06
N ASP A 372 -2.11 -38.18 3.02
CA ASP A 372 -1.13 -38.54 4.07
C ASP A 372 -1.67 -39.55 5.11
N LEU A 373 -2.98 -39.56 5.39
CA LEU A 373 -3.60 -40.43 6.40
C LEU A 373 -3.77 -41.90 5.95
N THR A 374 -3.74 -42.19 4.65
CA THR A 374 -3.82 -43.58 4.14
C THR A 374 -2.54 -44.40 4.35
N GLY A 375 -1.49 -43.79 4.93
CA GLY A 375 -0.21 -44.44 5.25
C GLY A 375 -0.10 -45.02 6.67
N GLN A 376 -1.11 -44.89 7.52
CA GLN A 376 -1.09 -45.44 8.89
C GLN A 376 -2.34 -46.26 9.19
N GLY A 377 -2.20 -47.58 9.03
CA GLY A 377 -2.90 -48.61 9.81
C GLY A 377 -4.36 -48.87 9.48
N GLU A 378 -4.61 -49.94 8.72
CA GLU A 378 -5.63 -50.95 9.05
C GLU A 378 -5.27 -52.26 8.36
N ALA A 379 -4.45 -53.05 9.06
CA ALA A 379 -4.60 -54.49 8.99
C ALA A 379 -5.54 -54.83 10.15
N ASP A 380 -6.79 -55.18 9.84
CA ASP A 380 -7.47 -56.28 10.53
C ASP A 380 -8.66 -56.83 9.71
N GLU A 381 -8.52 -58.13 9.45
CA GLU A 381 -9.53 -59.20 9.44
C GLU A 381 -10.79 -59.09 8.56
N ALA A 382 -10.75 -59.75 7.40
CA ALA A 382 -11.76 -60.74 7.00
C ALA A 382 -11.32 -61.59 5.78
N GLY A 383 -11.32 -62.91 5.93
CA GLY A 383 -11.57 -63.87 4.84
C GLY A 383 -10.33 -64.51 4.19
N GLY A 384 -10.15 -65.81 4.46
CA GLY A 384 -9.00 -66.60 4.02
C GLY A 384 -9.03 -67.10 2.58
N GLY A 385 -7.86 -67.53 2.11
CA GLY A 385 -7.65 -68.18 0.81
C GLY A 385 -6.16 -68.39 0.54
N VAL A 386 -5.69 -69.60 0.78
CA VAL A 386 -4.30 -70.06 0.50
C VAL A 386 -4.10 -70.18 -1.02
N GLY A 387 -3.04 -69.59 -1.56
CA GLY A 387 -2.63 -69.81 -2.96
C GLY A 387 -1.56 -68.84 -3.49
N GLU A 388 -0.31 -69.32 -3.47
CA GLU A 388 0.81 -69.00 -4.39
C GLU A 388 0.95 -67.59 -4.99
N GLY A 389 2.01 -66.89 -4.57
CA GLY A 389 2.45 -65.65 -5.23
C GLY A 389 3.63 -64.96 -4.55
N ALA A 390 4.68 -65.71 -4.19
CA ALA A 390 5.86 -65.24 -3.47
C ALA A 390 6.79 -64.27 -4.26
N ASP A 391 6.28 -63.54 -5.26
CA ASP A 391 7.09 -62.71 -6.18
C ASP A 391 6.61 -61.25 -6.34
N LYS A 392 5.67 -60.78 -5.52
CA LYS A 392 5.20 -59.36 -5.54
C LYS A 392 5.29 -58.60 -4.22
N ALA A 393 5.89 -59.17 -3.17
CA ALA A 393 6.09 -58.50 -1.88
C ALA A 393 7.41 -57.70 -1.77
N ASN A 394 8.26 -57.72 -2.80
CA ASN A 394 9.66 -57.28 -2.69
C ASN A 394 9.99 -55.92 -3.34
N LYS A 395 8.99 -55.09 -3.68
CA LYS A 395 9.20 -53.78 -4.34
C LYS A 395 8.79 -52.55 -3.51
N THR A 396 8.28 -52.72 -2.29
CA THR A 396 7.55 -51.65 -1.58
C THR A 396 8.21 -51.24 -0.26
N LEU A 397 9.51 -50.92 -0.30
CA LEU A 397 10.22 -50.19 0.78
C LEU A 397 11.11 -49.10 0.17
N LEU A 398 10.59 -48.36 -0.80
CA LEU A 398 11.12 -47.05 -1.15
C LEU A 398 10.66 -46.06 -0.07
N ASN A 399 11.61 -45.68 0.80
CA ASN A 399 11.61 -44.61 1.80
C ASN A 399 10.33 -43.74 1.90
N HIS A 400 9.63 -43.85 3.04
CA HIS A 400 8.59 -42.90 3.49
C HIS A 400 8.98 -41.42 3.31
N ALA A 401 10.25 -41.07 3.55
CA ALA A 401 10.78 -39.72 3.34
C ALA A 401 10.76 -39.26 1.87
N ALA A 402 10.93 -40.18 0.91
CA ALA A 402 10.87 -39.85 -0.52
C ALA A 402 9.41 -39.68 -1.01
N GLN A 403 8.48 -40.42 -0.40
CA GLN A 403 7.04 -40.24 -0.64
C GLN A 403 6.59 -38.86 -0.15
N GLN A 404 6.99 -38.44 1.04
CA GLN A 404 6.67 -37.10 1.57
C GLN A 404 7.22 -35.96 0.70
N THR A 405 8.45 -36.07 0.19
CA THR A 405 8.99 -35.08 -0.76
C THR A 405 8.21 -35.05 -2.07
N THR A 406 7.77 -36.21 -2.57
CA THR A 406 6.93 -36.28 -3.79
C THR A 406 5.57 -35.66 -3.56
N SER A 407 4.96 -35.87 -2.39
CA SER A 407 3.71 -35.22 -1.99
C SER A 407 3.88 -33.69 -1.90
N ALA A 408 4.98 -33.21 -1.31
CA ALA A 408 5.27 -31.78 -1.22
C ALA A 408 5.41 -31.11 -2.60
N VAL A 409 6.06 -31.80 -3.55
CA VAL A 409 6.14 -31.37 -4.96
C VAL A 409 4.76 -31.32 -5.60
N LYS A 410 3.93 -32.36 -5.40
CA LYS A 410 2.55 -32.41 -5.92
C LYS A 410 1.71 -31.24 -5.41
N TRP A 411 1.82 -30.89 -4.12
CA TRP A 411 1.13 -29.73 -3.56
C TRP A 411 1.50 -28.44 -4.31
N VAL A 412 2.79 -28.22 -4.59
CA VAL A 412 3.24 -27.04 -5.34
C VAL A 412 2.69 -27.04 -6.77
N ASP A 413 2.68 -28.19 -7.45
CA ASP A 413 2.10 -28.32 -8.80
C ASP A 413 0.60 -28.00 -8.82
N ASP A 414 -0.16 -28.45 -7.82
CA ASP A 414 -1.59 -28.17 -7.72
C ASP A 414 -1.85 -26.67 -7.45
N VAL A 415 -0.99 -25.99 -6.66
CA VAL A 415 -1.03 -24.52 -6.49
C VAL A 415 -0.71 -23.79 -7.80
N LEU A 416 0.27 -24.25 -8.57
CA LEU A 416 0.61 -23.66 -9.87
C LEU A 416 -0.54 -23.82 -10.88
N ARG A 417 -1.20 -24.98 -10.92
CA ARG A 417 -2.39 -25.20 -11.76
C ARG A 417 -3.55 -24.27 -11.38
N LEU A 418 -3.77 -24.08 -10.08
CA LEU A 418 -4.77 -23.14 -9.60
C LEU A 418 -4.44 -21.71 -10.07
N LYS A 419 -3.17 -21.32 -10.00
CA LYS A 419 -2.70 -20.01 -10.48
C LYS A 419 -2.92 -19.85 -11.98
N ASP A 420 -2.52 -20.84 -12.79
CA ASP A 420 -2.70 -20.84 -14.24
C ASP A 420 -4.19 -20.69 -14.62
N LYS A 421 -5.10 -21.36 -13.88
CA LYS A 421 -6.55 -21.21 -14.05
C LYS A 421 -7.03 -19.77 -13.83
N PHE A 422 -6.62 -19.13 -12.74
CA PHE A 422 -7.03 -17.75 -12.44
C PHE A 422 -6.34 -16.70 -13.33
N ASP A 423 -5.13 -16.96 -13.81
CA ASP A 423 -4.47 -16.10 -14.81
C ASP A 423 -5.19 -16.15 -16.16
N LYS A 424 -5.62 -17.34 -16.58
CA LYS A 424 -6.43 -17.50 -17.78
C LYS A 424 -7.76 -16.77 -17.66
N LEU A 425 -8.42 -16.85 -16.51
CA LEU A 425 -9.63 -16.08 -16.23
C LEU A 425 -9.39 -14.56 -16.28
N LEU A 426 -8.25 -14.10 -15.74
CA LEU A 426 -7.89 -12.69 -15.76
C LEU A 426 -7.67 -12.16 -17.19
N SER A 427 -6.97 -12.93 -18.02
CA SER A 427 -6.69 -12.58 -19.42
C SER A 427 -7.96 -12.63 -20.27
N ASP A 428 -8.67 -13.76 -20.25
CA ASP A 428 -9.72 -14.07 -21.22
C ASP A 428 -11.08 -13.47 -20.83
N CYS A 429 -11.39 -13.37 -19.52
CA CYS A 429 -12.71 -12.92 -19.04
C CYS A 429 -12.69 -11.50 -18.49
N PHE A 430 -11.60 -11.09 -17.82
CA PHE A 430 -11.54 -9.86 -17.03
C PHE A 430 -10.67 -8.76 -17.66
N GLN A 431 -10.26 -8.92 -18.93
CA GLN A 431 -9.53 -7.90 -19.69
C GLN A 431 -8.26 -7.38 -18.99
N ASN A 432 -7.59 -8.23 -18.19
CA ASN A 432 -6.43 -7.85 -17.38
C ASN A 432 -6.68 -6.68 -16.40
N ASP A 433 -7.89 -6.61 -15.82
CA ASP A 433 -8.24 -5.59 -14.82
C ASP A 433 -7.32 -5.62 -13.59
N LEU A 434 -6.74 -4.46 -13.28
CA LEU A 434 -5.76 -4.31 -12.21
C LEU A 434 -6.36 -4.51 -10.80
N VAL A 435 -7.63 -4.16 -10.60
CA VAL A 435 -8.32 -4.32 -9.31
C VAL A 435 -8.48 -5.82 -9.00
N ILE A 436 -8.91 -6.60 -10.00
CA ILE A 436 -9.03 -8.06 -9.88
C ILE A 436 -7.65 -8.71 -9.76
N GLN A 437 -6.67 -8.30 -10.57
CA GLN A 437 -5.30 -8.83 -10.47
C GLN A 437 -4.70 -8.63 -9.08
N THR A 438 -4.86 -7.43 -8.50
CA THR A 438 -4.39 -7.11 -7.14
C THR A 438 -5.12 -7.97 -6.11
N ALA A 439 -6.43 -8.15 -6.27
CA ALA A 439 -7.23 -8.96 -5.38
C ALA A 439 -6.84 -10.44 -5.41
N LEU A 440 -6.63 -11.03 -6.59
CA LEU A 440 -6.14 -12.40 -6.78
C LEU A 440 -4.75 -12.57 -6.18
N THR A 441 -3.83 -11.63 -6.45
CA THR A 441 -2.47 -11.66 -5.90
C THR A 441 -2.49 -11.67 -4.37
N LYS A 442 -3.37 -10.85 -3.77
CA LYS A 442 -3.59 -10.84 -2.32
C LYS A 442 -4.15 -12.17 -1.82
N SER A 443 -5.14 -12.74 -2.50
CA SER A 443 -5.74 -14.03 -2.11
C SER A 443 -4.77 -15.20 -2.19
N PHE A 444 -3.94 -15.29 -3.23
CA PHE A 444 -2.86 -16.30 -3.29
C PHE A 444 -1.86 -16.12 -2.16
N THR A 445 -1.51 -14.88 -1.81
CA THR A 445 -0.64 -14.58 -0.66
C THR A 445 -1.29 -15.02 0.66
N ASP A 446 -2.56 -14.72 0.86
CA ASP A 446 -3.30 -15.04 2.10
C ASP A 446 -3.52 -16.55 2.23
N PHE A 447 -3.84 -17.25 1.14
CA PHE A 447 -3.92 -18.71 1.10
C PHE A 447 -2.57 -19.37 1.41
N ILE A 448 -1.50 -18.98 0.72
CA ILE A 448 -0.17 -19.58 0.92
C ILE A 448 0.34 -19.34 2.35
N ARG A 449 -0.05 -18.22 2.97
CA ARG A 449 0.24 -17.90 4.37
C ARG A 449 -0.43 -18.88 5.35
N LEU A 450 -1.67 -19.31 5.09
CA LEU A 450 -2.35 -20.28 5.95
C LEU A 450 -1.56 -21.60 6.04
N PHE A 451 -0.84 -21.93 4.96
CA PHE A 451 -0.03 -23.14 4.92
C PHE A 451 1.37 -22.90 5.50
N ALA A 452 1.55 -23.25 6.76
CA ALA A 452 2.79 -22.98 7.50
C ALA A 452 4.05 -23.71 6.95
N ARG A 453 3.91 -24.75 6.11
CA ARG A 453 5.02 -25.47 5.45
C ARG A 453 5.30 -24.99 4.03
N SER A 454 4.63 -23.94 3.55
CA SER A 454 4.76 -23.43 2.17
C SER A 454 6.21 -23.11 1.80
N SER A 455 6.93 -22.38 2.64
CA SER A 455 8.35 -22.03 2.40
C SER A 455 9.27 -23.24 2.26
N GLU A 456 8.98 -24.33 2.97
CA GLU A 456 9.74 -25.58 2.87
C GLU A 456 9.42 -26.30 1.55
N TYR A 457 8.14 -26.42 1.22
CA TYR A 457 7.67 -27.16 0.04
C TYR A 457 8.10 -26.48 -1.25
N VAL A 458 8.02 -25.15 -1.32
CA VAL A 458 8.56 -24.38 -2.46
C VAL A 458 10.07 -24.60 -2.60
N SER A 459 10.82 -24.67 -1.51
CA SER A 459 12.26 -24.94 -1.55
C SER A 459 12.58 -26.37 -2.02
N LEU A 460 11.80 -27.36 -1.60
CA LEU A 460 11.92 -28.76 -2.05
C LEU A 460 11.54 -28.92 -3.53
N TYR A 461 10.49 -28.22 -3.98
CA TYR A 461 10.09 -28.19 -5.38
C TYR A 461 11.21 -27.67 -6.28
N ILE A 462 11.83 -26.55 -5.90
CA ILE A 462 12.98 -26.01 -6.65
C ILE A 462 14.16 -26.98 -6.59
N ASP A 463 14.42 -27.62 -5.44
CA ASP A 463 15.49 -28.60 -5.29
C ASP A 463 15.30 -29.85 -6.18
N ASP A 464 14.08 -30.39 -6.29
CA ASP A 464 13.77 -31.53 -7.16
C ASP A 464 13.78 -31.13 -8.64
N SER A 465 13.23 -29.96 -8.97
CA SER A 465 13.24 -29.37 -10.31
C SER A 465 14.67 -29.23 -10.85
N LEU A 466 15.61 -28.77 -10.02
CA LEU A 466 17.02 -28.60 -10.40
C LEU A 466 17.82 -29.92 -10.44
N LYS A 467 17.36 -30.98 -9.74
CA LYS A 467 18.02 -32.30 -9.72
C LYS A 467 17.55 -33.24 -10.81
N ARG A 468 16.25 -33.24 -11.12
CA ARG A 468 15.61 -34.20 -12.02
C ARG A 468 14.81 -33.51 -13.12
N GLY A 469 14.20 -32.37 -12.81
CA GLY A 469 13.29 -31.65 -13.70
C GLY A 469 13.93 -31.00 -14.92
N ILE A 470 15.25 -30.76 -14.93
CA ILE A 470 15.98 -30.20 -16.08
C ILE A 470 16.35 -31.27 -17.11
N ARG A 471 16.40 -32.55 -16.70
CA ARG A 471 16.98 -33.61 -17.52
C ARG A 471 16.12 -33.87 -18.77
N GLY A 472 16.64 -33.46 -19.92
CA GLY A 472 16.00 -33.66 -21.24
C GLY A 472 15.02 -32.57 -21.65
N LYS A 473 14.94 -31.44 -20.93
CA LYS A 473 14.14 -30.26 -21.31
C LYS A 473 14.93 -29.28 -22.18
N THR A 474 14.22 -28.50 -22.98
CA THR A 474 14.77 -27.38 -23.76
C THR A 474 15.05 -26.17 -22.87
N GLU A 475 15.90 -25.24 -23.33
CA GLU A 475 16.20 -24.00 -22.58
C GLU A 475 14.94 -23.17 -22.30
N ALA A 476 13.99 -23.11 -23.25
CA ALA A 476 12.74 -22.38 -23.08
C ALA A 476 11.83 -22.99 -21.99
N GLU A 477 11.73 -24.32 -21.93
CA GLU A 477 10.96 -25.01 -20.88
C GLU A 477 11.59 -24.87 -19.49
N VAL A 478 12.93 -24.84 -19.44
CA VAL A 478 13.65 -24.53 -18.20
C VAL A 478 13.35 -23.10 -17.78
N ASP A 479 13.30 -22.16 -18.72
CA ASP A 479 13.02 -20.76 -18.45
C ASP A 479 11.61 -20.54 -17.86
N GLU A 480 10.59 -21.18 -18.43
CA GLU A 480 9.21 -21.14 -17.94
C GLU A 480 9.09 -21.75 -16.52
N MET A 481 9.79 -22.87 -16.28
CA MET A 481 9.83 -23.51 -14.96
C MET A 481 10.45 -22.58 -13.90
N LEU A 482 11.51 -21.85 -14.26
CA LEU A 482 12.13 -20.88 -13.37
C LEU A 482 11.20 -19.70 -13.09
N ASP A 483 10.45 -19.20 -14.08
CA ASP A 483 9.47 -18.13 -13.85
C ASP A 483 8.35 -18.58 -12.91
N LYS A 484 7.81 -19.78 -13.08
CA LYS A 484 6.83 -20.36 -12.14
C LYS A 484 7.38 -20.46 -10.72
N ALA A 485 8.63 -20.87 -10.55
CA ALA A 485 9.28 -20.92 -9.24
C ALA A 485 9.40 -19.51 -8.60
N ILE A 486 9.76 -18.50 -9.39
CA ILE A 486 9.87 -17.11 -8.92
C ILE A 486 8.51 -16.52 -8.55
N VAL A 487 7.46 -16.83 -9.32
CA VAL A 487 6.07 -16.45 -8.99
C VAL A 487 5.66 -16.98 -7.62
N LEU A 488 5.94 -18.25 -7.30
CA LEU A 488 5.67 -18.82 -5.98
C LEU A 488 6.45 -18.12 -4.87
N ILE A 489 7.73 -17.82 -5.10
CA ILE A 489 8.56 -17.09 -4.14
C ILE A 489 7.99 -15.70 -3.84
N ARG A 490 7.39 -15.03 -4.83
CA ARG A 490 6.76 -13.71 -4.65
C ARG A 490 5.61 -13.75 -3.65
N TYR A 491 4.83 -14.85 -3.64
CA TYR A 491 3.71 -15.05 -2.72
C TYR A 491 4.11 -15.46 -1.30
N LEU A 492 5.37 -15.85 -1.08
CA LEU A 492 5.87 -16.19 0.26
C LEU A 492 6.06 -14.93 1.11
N GLN A 493 5.45 -14.91 2.30
CA GLN A 493 5.65 -13.84 3.30
C GLN A 493 6.92 -14.05 4.14
N ASP A 494 7.18 -15.30 4.56
CA ASP A 494 8.36 -15.68 5.36
C ASP A 494 9.54 -16.04 4.45
N ARG A 495 10.07 -15.03 3.75
CA ARG A 495 11.17 -15.21 2.78
C ARG A 495 12.46 -15.64 3.46
N ASP A 496 12.68 -15.24 4.70
CA ASP A 496 13.83 -15.65 5.52
C ASP A 496 13.79 -17.15 5.88
N MET A 497 12.61 -17.71 6.11
CA MET A 497 12.42 -19.15 6.27
C MET A 497 12.75 -19.90 4.99
N PHE A 498 12.22 -19.43 3.85
CA PHE A 498 12.57 -19.97 2.53
C PHE A 498 14.08 -19.86 2.27
N GLN A 499 14.70 -18.74 2.61
CA GLN A 499 16.15 -18.52 2.48
C GLN A 499 16.93 -19.61 3.22
N THR A 500 16.52 -19.95 4.44
CA THR A 500 17.19 -20.96 5.28
C THR A 500 17.09 -22.36 4.66
N TYR A 501 15.89 -22.77 4.23
CA TYR A 501 15.71 -24.05 3.54
C TYR A 501 16.49 -24.10 2.22
N TYR A 502 16.37 -23.06 1.39
CA TYR A 502 17.05 -22.99 0.10
C TYR A 502 18.57 -23.00 0.27
N GLN A 503 19.11 -22.25 1.24
CA GLN A 503 20.55 -22.27 1.57
C GLN A 503 21.03 -23.69 1.90
N ARG A 504 20.24 -24.44 2.66
CA ARG A 504 20.57 -25.82 3.04
C ARG A 504 20.52 -26.77 1.85
N HIS A 505 19.50 -26.66 1.01
CA HIS A 505 19.36 -27.47 -0.20
C HIS A 505 20.48 -27.17 -1.21
N LEU A 506 20.76 -25.89 -1.46
CA LEU A 506 21.85 -25.44 -2.32
C LEU A 506 23.20 -25.96 -1.82
N ALA A 507 23.49 -25.85 -0.52
CA ALA A 507 24.75 -26.34 0.06
C ALA A 507 24.95 -27.84 -0.18
N ARG A 508 23.89 -28.64 -0.01
CA ARG A 508 23.93 -30.09 -0.29
C ARG A 508 24.13 -30.39 -1.77
N ARG A 509 23.46 -29.65 -2.68
CA ARG A 509 23.61 -29.85 -4.13
C ARG A 509 25.04 -29.55 -4.60
N LEU A 510 25.59 -28.43 -4.13
CA LEU A 510 26.93 -27.97 -4.49
C LEU A 510 28.04 -28.89 -3.94
N LEU A 511 27.98 -29.30 -2.67
CA LEU A 511 29.04 -30.12 -2.06
C LEU A 511 29.00 -31.59 -2.49
N HIS A 512 27.82 -32.13 -2.80
CA HIS A 512 27.69 -33.54 -3.20
C HIS A 512 27.67 -33.76 -4.71
N GLY A 513 27.86 -32.72 -5.51
CA GLY A 513 27.87 -32.79 -6.98
C GLY A 513 26.57 -33.34 -7.55
N LYS A 514 25.43 -32.88 -7.01
CA LYS A 514 24.08 -33.30 -7.43
C LYS A 514 23.36 -32.26 -8.31
N SER A 515 23.97 -31.10 -8.58
CA SER A 515 23.43 -30.11 -9.51
C SER A 515 23.65 -30.60 -10.95
N GLU A 516 22.60 -30.59 -11.77
CA GLU A 516 22.68 -30.98 -13.19
C GLU A 516 23.41 -29.91 -14.02
N SER A 517 23.16 -28.62 -13.74
CA SER A 517 23.83 -27.49 -14.41
C SER A 517 24.11 -26.34 -13.43
N HIS A 518 25.36 -25.87 -13.40
CA HIS A 518 25.76 -24.71 -12.61
C HIS A 518 25.24 -23.39 -13.17
N ASP A 519 24.95 -23.32 -14.47
CA ASP A 519 24.49 -22.09 -15.12
C ASP A 519 23.01 -21.81 -14.81
N VAL A 520 22.18 -22.86 -14.80
CA VAL A 520 20.77 -22.76 -14.37
C VAL A 520 20.68 -22.35 -12.89
N GLU A 521 21.56 -22.87 -12.02
CA GLU A 521 21.59 -22.47 -10.61
C GLU A 521 21.94 -20.97 -10.44
N LYS A 522 22.89 -20.44 -11.25
CA LYS A 522 23.21 -19.01 -11.27
C LYS A 522 22.03 -18.18 -11.80
N GLN A 523 21.33 -18.67 -12.83
CA GLN A 523 20.15 -17.99 -13.39
C GLN A 523 19.03 -17.85 -12.36
N VAL A 524 18.73 -18.91 -11.59
CA VAL A 524 17.75 -18.88 -10.48
C VAL A 524 18.12 -17.80 -9.46
N ILE A 525 19.38 -17.74 -9.05
CA ILE A 525 19.85 -16.75 -8.07
C ILE A 525 19.77 -15.33 -8.66
N SER A 526 20.06 -15.15 -9.95
CA SER A 526 19.95 -13.87 -10.63
C SER A 526 18.50 -13.36 -10.67
N ARG A 527 17.52 -14.23 -10.97
CA ARG A 527 16.09 -13.90 -10.90
C ARG A 527 15.63 -13.60 -9.48
N MET A 528 16.06 -14.39 -8.49
CA MET A 528 15.81 -14.10 -7.08
C MET A 528 16.40 -12.75 -6.65
N LYS A 529 17.56 -12.36 -7.19
CA LYS A 529 18.19 -11.06 -6.89
C LYS A 529 17.39 -9.90 -7.44
N GLN A 530 16.84 -10.03 -8.66
CA GLN A 530 16.00 -9.01 -9.28
C GLN A 530 14.73 -8.76 -8.47
N GLU A 531 14.09 -9.84 -7.98
CA GLU A 531 12.81 -9.76 -7.26
C GLU A 531 12.96 -9.45 -5.76
N LEU A 532 13.94 -10.06 -5.08
CA LEU A 532 14.10 -9.99 -3.61
C LEU A 532 15.27 -9.09 -3.16
N GLY A 533 16.09 -8.64 -4.10
CA GLY A 533 17.24 -7.76 -3.85
C GLY A 533 18.52 -8.48 -3.45
N GLN A 534 19.65 -7.76 -3.57
CA GLN A 534 21.00 -8.29 -3.37
C GLN A 534 21.28 -8.78 -1.94
N GLN A 535 20.68 -8.15 -0.92
CA GLN A 535 20.92 -8.57 0.47
C GLN A 535 20.45 -10.00 0.72
N PHE A 536 19.37 -10.41 0.06
CA PHE A 536 18.81 -11.75 0.15
C PHE A 536 19.72 -12.81 -0.47
N THR A 537 20.26 -12.55 -1.67
CA THR A 537 21.09 -13.50 -2.42
C THR A 537 22.56 -13.52 -2.03
N SER A 538 23.02 -12.54 -1.24
CA SER A 538 24.42 -12.37 -0.85
C SER A 538 25.10 -13.63 -0.31
N LYS A 539 24.40 -14.43 0.49
CA LYS A 539 24.91 -15.71 1.03
C LYS A 539 25.08 -16.76 -0.07
N PHE A 540 24.10 -16.89 -0.97
CA PHE A 540 24.15 -17.85 -2.08
C PHE A 540 25.27 -17.50 -3.06
N GLU A 541 25.40 -16.22 -3.43
CA GLU A 541 26.51 -15.74 -4.26
C GLU A 541 27.87 -15.99 -3.58
N GLY A 542 27.94 -15.81 -2.25
CA GLY A 542 29.11 -16.14 -1.44
C GLY A 542 29.49 -17.62 -1.52
N MET A 543 28.52 -18.53 -1.48
CA MET A 543 28.76 -19.97 -1.61
C MET A 543 29.38 -20.33 -2.98
N PHE A 544 28.89 -19.73 -4.07
CA PHE A 544 29.49 -19.93 -5.40
C PHE A 544 30.92 -19.36 -5.49
N ARG A 545 31.15 -18.18 -4.91
CA ARG A 545 32.48 -17.55 -4.88
C ARG A 545 33.49 -18.41 -4.12
N ASP A 546 33.06 -18.99 -2.99
CA ASP A 546 33.88 -19.91 -2.21
C ASP A 546 34.29 -21.14 -3.05
N LEU A 547 33.38 -21.71 -3.85
CA LEU A 547 33.70 -22.87 -4.71
C LEU A 547 34.67 -22.54 -5.84
N VAL A 548 34.47 -21.41 -6.53
CA VAL A 548 35.40 -20.96 -7.57
C VAL A 548 36.79 -20.72 -6.96
N THR A 549 36.85 -19.96 -5.88
CA THR A 549 38.11 -19.69 -5.15
C THR A 549 38.77 -20.99 -4.67
N SER A 550 37.97 -21.97 -4.23
CA SER A 550 38.46 -23.27 -3.78
C SER A 550 39.06 -24.11 -4.91
N SER A 551 38.47 -24.06 -6.11
CA SER A 551 39.01 -24.74 -7.29
C SER A 551 40.36 -24.17 -7.72
N GLU A 552 40.52 -22.84 -7.64
CA GLU A 552 41.78 -22.14 -7.90
C GLU A 552 42.83 -22.46 -6.83
N LEU A 553 42.44 -22.49 -5.55
CA LEU A 553 43.31 -22.87 -4.43
C LEU A 553 43.79 -24.32 -4.55
N THR A 554 42.88 -25.24 -4.90
CA THR A 554 43.23 -26.66 -5.12
C THR A 554 44.21 -26.81 -6.28
N SER A 555 43.98 -26.09 -7.38
CA SER A 555 44.89 -26.11 -8.54
C SER A 555 46.27 -25.56 -8.18
N SER A 556 46.31 -24.46 -7.43
CA SER A 556 47.56 -23.84 -6.95
C SER A 556 48.33 -24.74 -5.98
N TYR A 557 47.62 -25.40 -5.06
CA TYR A 557 48.23 -26.37 -4.15
C TYR A 557 48.81 -27.58 -4.90
N ARG A 558 48.07 -28.09 -5.91
CA ARG A 558 48.52 -29.21 -6.74
C ARG A 558 49.79 -28.86 -7.52
N ILE A 559 49.89 -27.64 -8.07
CA ILE A 559 51.12 -27.14 -8.73
C ILE A 559 52.29 -27.07 -7.74
N ARG A 560 52.06 -26.55 -6.52
CA ARG A 560 53.11 -26.48 -5.50
C ARG A 560 53.60 -27.87 -5.07
N MET A 561 52.70 -28.82 -4.89
CA MET A 561 53.05 -30.19 -4.53
C MET A 561 53.83 -30.89 -5.65
N ALA A 562 53.49 -30.63 -6.92
CA ALA A 562 54.27 -31.10 -8.05
C ALA A 562 55.68 -30.47 -8.11
N ALA A 563 55.81 -29.18 -7.77
CA ALA A 563 57.10 -28.48 -7.75
C ALA A 563 58.00 -28.92 -6.58
N VAL A 564 57.43 -29.18 -5.40
CA VAL A 564 58.17 -29.66 -4.22
C VAL A 564 58.53 -31.14 -4.36
N GLY A 565 57.73 -31.94 -5.08
CA GLY A 565 58.01 -33.34 -5.39
C GLY A 565 59.01 -33.59 -6.53
N GLY A 566 59.57 -32.52 -7.13
CA GLY A 566 60.44 -32.61 -8.32
C GLY A 566 61.95 -32.47 -8.06
N GLY A 567 62.42 -32.46 -6.81
CA GLY A 567 63.82 -32.18 -6.48
C GLY A 567 64.41 -33.10 -5.41
N GLY A 568 64.80 -34.31 -5.79
CA GLY A 568 65.58 -35.24 -4.95
C GLY A 568 65.72 -36.60 -5.64
N GLY A 569 66.95 -37.08 -5.78
CA GLY A 569 67.34 -38.21 -6.64
C GLY A 569 66.72 -39.55 -6.30
N GLY A 570 66.87 -40.48 -7.25
CA GLY A 570 66.13 -41.72 -7.34
C GLY A 570 66.27 -42.65 -6.14
N ASP A 571 65.13 -43.21 -5.75
CA ASP A 571 65.04 -44.63 -5.39
C ASP A 571 63.61 -45.11 -5.66
N ASP A 572 63.55 -46.36 -6.10
CA ASP A 572 62.40 -47.11 -6.56
C ASP A 572 61.49 -47.51 -5.38
N ASP A 573 60.50 -46.69 -5.05
CA ASP A 573 59.26 -47.18 -4.42
C ASP A 573 58.06 -46.25 -4.71
N GLY A 574 56.98 -46.84 -5.20
CA GLY A 574 55.78 -46.19 -5.71
C GLY A 574 54.89 -45.58 -4.64
N SER A 575 55.40 -44.64 -3.84
CA SER A 575 54.64 -43.80 -2.92
C SER A 575 53.68 -42.89 -3.72
N ARG A 576 52.53 -43.47 -4.08
CA ARG A 576 51.42 -42.78 -4.74
C ARG A 576 50.99 -41.61 -3.88
N THR A 577 51.31 -40.41 -4.31
CA THR A 577 50.77 -39.18 -3.75
C THR A 577 49.24 -39.22 -3.85
N MET A 578 48.57 -39.24 -2.70
CA MET A 578 47.11 -39.11 -2.64
C MET A 578 46.70 -37.75 -3.22
N ASP A 579 45.79 -37.74 -4.21
CA ASP A 579 45.25 -36.49 -4.75
C ASP A 579 44.22 -35.89 -3.77
N LEU A 580 44.34 -34.60 -3.52
CA LEU A 580 43.56 -33.88 -2.52
C LEU A 580 42.79 -32.75 -3.20
N ASN A 581 41.46 -32.83 -3.16
CA ASN A 581 40.57 -31.78 -3.63
C ASN A 581 39.92 -31.08 -2.44
N ILE A 582 40.03 -29.75 -2.34
CA ILE A 582 39.62 -29.01 -1.15
C ILE A 582 38.62 -27.93 -1.50
N ASN A 583 37.54 -27.90 -0.71
CA ASN A 583 36.59 -26.80 -0.68
C ASN A 583 36.75 -26.01 0.62
N VAL A 584 37.28 -24.79 0.53
CA VAL A 584 37.41 -23.85 1.67
C VAL A 584 36.16 -22.98 1.75
N LEU A 585 35.38 -23.17 2.82
CA LEU A 585 34.06 -22.56 2.97
C LEU A 585 34.07 -21.44 4.00
N THR A 586 33.47 -20.29 3.67
CA THR A 586 33.37 -19.14 4.58
C THR A 586 32.22 -19.33 5.57
N THR A 587 32.50 -19.37 6.88
CA THR A 587 31.53 -19.68 7.96
C THR A 587 30.18 -18.93 7.88
N ASN A 588 30.16 -17.69 7.42
CA ASN A 588 28.93 -16.87 7.40
C ASN A 588 28.03 -17.13 6.18
N TYR A 589 28.55 -17.76 5.12
CA TYR A 589 27.79 -18.03 3.89
C TYR A 589 27.17 -19.41 3.86
N TRP A 590 27.68 -20.36 4.65
CA TRP A 590 27.24 -21.75 4.62
C TRP A 590 26.35 -22.08 5.84
N PRO A 591 25.38 -22.99 5.71
CA PRO A 591 24.52 -23.40 6.83
C PRO A 591 25.32 -24.01 7.98
N GLN A 592 24.95 -23.69 9.22
CA GLN A 592 25.64 -24.21 10.41
C GLN A 592 25.59 -25.74 10.51
N GLU A 593 24.51 -26.37 10.05
CA GLU A 593 24.39 -27.83 10.06
C GLU A 593 25.40 -28.49 9.12
N VAL A 594 25.64 -27.88 7.95
CA VAL A 594 26.64 -28.36 6.97
C VAL A 594 28.06 -28.12 7.49
N MET A 595 28.27 -27.07 8.29
CA MET A 595 29.55 -26.72 8.91
C MET A 595 29.86 -27.55 10.18
N GLY A 596 29.09 -28.59 10.49
CA GLY A 596 29.35 -29.50 11.62
C GLY A 596 29.08 -28.91 13.00
N ARG A 597 28.30 -27.83 13.10
CA ARG A 597 27.89 -27.19 14.36
C ARG A 597 26.44 -27.57 14.68
N GLN A 598 26.22 -28.70 15.34
CA GLN A 598 24.91 -29.03 15.91
C GLN A 598 24.72 -28.35 17.28
N ALA A 599 23.48 -27.95 17.56
CA ALA A 599 23.10 -27.02 18.63
C ALA A 599 22.55 -27.70 19.90
N THR A 600 22.87 -28.97 20.16
CA THR A 600 22.48 -29.59 21.43
C THR A 600 23.50 -29.26 22.50
N THR A 601 23.09 -28.35 23.38
CA THR A 601 23.65 -28.00 24.67
C THR A 601 24.04 -29.24 25.45
N SER A 602 25.35 -29.49 25.59
CA SER A 602 26.03 -30.05 26.79
C SER A 602 27.39 -30.65 26.47
N ASP A 603 27.76 -30.80 25.20
CA ASP A 603 29.04 -31.43 24.89
C ASP A 603 29.81 -30.72 23.77
N ARG A 604 31.07 -30.40 24.05
CA ARG A 604 32.02 -29.80 23.10
C ARG A 604 32.46 -30.81 22.03
N SER A 605 31.73 -31.90 21.82
CA SER A 605 32.00 -32.92 20.82
C SER A 605 31.60 -32.42 19.43
N ARG A 606 32.37 -31.43 18.94
CA ARG A 606 32.61 -31.21 17.51
C ARG A 606 32.79 -32.58 16.87
N ALA A 607 32.13 -32.87 15.74
CA ALA A 607 32.26 -34.15 15.04
C ALA A 607 33.73 -34.54 14.84
N SER A 608 34.29 -35.29 15.79
CA SER A 608 35.72 -35.58 15.89
C SER A 608 35.95 -36.90 15.20
N CYS A 609 36.33 -36.87 13.93
CA CYS A 609 36.82 -38.08 13.28
C CYS A 609 38.31 -38.23 13.55
N ASN A 610 38.73 -39.37 14.06
CA ASN A 610 40.14 -39.74 14.06
C ASN A 610 40.55 -40.07 12.63
N PHE A 611 41.11 -39.09 11.93
CA PHE A 611 41.61 -39.30 10.56
C PHE A 611 42.82 -40.24 10.54
N PRO A 612 42.94 -41.12 9.52
CA PRO A 612 44.14 -41.92 9.29
C PRO A 612 45.40 -41.05 9.19
N HIS A 613 46.55 -41.63 9.52
CA HIS A 613 47.82 -40.89 9.59
C HIS A 613 48.18 -40.17 8.28
N ASP A 614 47.97 -40.81 7.13
CA ASP A 614 48.27 -40.23 5.81
C ASP A 614 47.39 -39.01 5.51
N VAL A 615 46.11 -39.08 5.88
CA VAL A 615 45.16 -37.95 5.72
C VAL A 615 45.56 -36.79 6.63
N ARG A 616 46.02 -37.07 7.86
CA ARG A 616 46.48 -36.03 8.80
C ARG A 616 47.73 -35.31 8.29
N ARG A 617 48.64 -36.02 7.64
CA ARG A 617 49.82 -35.43 6.99
C ARG A 617 49.43 -34.46 5.86
N LEU A 618 48.45 -34.86 5.03
CA LEU A 618 47.90 -34.01 3.98
C LEU A 618 47.20 -32.76 4.54
N GLN A 619 46.41 -32.91 5.61
CA GLN A 619 45.76 -31.80 6.30
C GLN A 619 46.78 -30.76 6.79
N ALA A 620 47.86 -31.21 7.44
CA ALA A 620 48.92 -30.33 7.93
C ALA A 620 49.67 -29.63 6.79
N SER A 621 49.99 -30.35 5.71
CA SER A 621 50.64 -29.80 4.51
C SER A 621 49.81 -28.68 3.88
N PHE A 622 48.50 -28.91 3.72
CA PHE A 622 47.61 -27.89 3.18
C PHE A 622 47.43 -26.70 4.12
N GLU A 623 47.30 -26.93 5.43
CA GLU A 623 47.14 -25.85 6.41
C GLU A 623 48.36 -24.92 6.40
N GLN A 624 49.57 -25.48 6.31
CA GLN A 624 50.80 -24.69 6.16
C GLN A 624 50.80 -23.86 4.85
N PHE A 625 50.39 -24.46 3.72
CA PHE A 625 50.25 -23.74 2.45
C PHE A 625 49.23 -22.60 2.52
N TYR A 626 48.06 -22.85 3.12
CA TYR A 626 46.99 -21.87 3.22
C TYR A 626 47.38 -20.70 4.13
N LEU A 627 47.95 -20.99 5.30
CA LEU A 627 48.37 -19.97 6.26
C LEU A 627 49.52 -19.12 5.73
N ALA A 628 50.43 -19.69 4.92
CA ALA A 628 51.51 -18.93 4.29
C ALA A 628 51.00 -17.83 3.33
N SER A 629 49.84 -18.04 2.70
CA SER A 629 49.23 -17.05 1.78
C SER A 629 48.17 -16.17 2.45
N ARG A 630 47.57 -16.62 3.57
CA ARG A 630 46.45 -15.96 4.24
C ARG A 630 46.63 -15.94 5.75
N ASN A 631 47.40 -14.97 6.24
CA ASN A 631 47.63 -14.75 7.67
C ASN A 631 46.35 -14.38 8.44
N GLY A 632 46.28 -14.80 9.71
CA GLY A 632 45.20 -14.46 10.64
C GLY A 632 43.91 -15.27 10.50
N ARG A 633 43.89 -16.31 9.65
CA ARG A 633 42.72 -17.21 9.49
C ARG A 633 42.96 -18.53 10.22
N LYS A 634 41.88 -19.18 10.66
CA LYS A 634 41.89 -20.52 11.26
C LYS A 634 41.05 -21.47 10.42
N LEU A 635 41.63 -22.59 10.00
CA LEU A 635 40.91 -23.64 9.29
C LEU A 635 40.25 -24.61 10.28
N THR A 636 39.15 -25.23 9.85
CA THR A 636 38.47 -26.28 10.59
C THR A 636 37.98 -27.32 9.60
N TRP A 637 38.45 -28.55 9.74
CA TRP A 637 38.11 -29.66 8.86
C TRP A 637 36.74 -30.24 9.23
N ILE A 638 35.90 -30.46 8.22
CA ILE A 638 34.54 -31.00 8.38
C ILE A 638 34.51 -32.38 7.73
N ALA A 639 34.48 -33.44 8.55
CA ALA A 639 34.51 -34.82 8.06
C ALA A 639 33.17 -35.28 7.45
N SER A 640 32.05 -34.70 7.87
CA SER A 640 30.70 -35.17 7.51
C SER A 640 30.30 -34.90 6.05
N THR A 641 30.94 -33.94 5.37
CA THR A 641 30.59 -33.50 4.02
C THR A 641 31.55 -33.98 2.94
N GLY A 642 32.67 -34.58 3.33
CA GLY A 642 33.69 -35.05 2.40
C GLY A 642 33.39 -36.43 1.79
N SER A 643 34.12 -36.73 0.72
CA SER A 643 34.14 -38.04 0.06
C SER A 643 35.57 -38.41 -0.30
N ALA A 644 35.84 -39.71 -0.40
CA ALA A 644 37.11 -40.25 -0.82
C ALA A 644 36.92 -41.35 -1.87
N ASP A 645 37.84 -41.41 -2.83
CA ASP A 645 37.93 -42.51 -3.79
C ASP A 645 38.96 -43.53 -3.28
N MET A 646 38.49 -44.74 -3.03
CA MET A 646 39.30 -45.84 -2.52
C MET A 646 39.44 -46.93 -3.57
N ARG A 647 40.64 -47.51 -3.70
CA ARG A 647 40.81 -48.76 -4.45
C ARG A 647 40.76 -49.90 -3.46
N CYS A 648 39.78 -50.79 -3.62
CA CYS A 648 39.62 -51.96 -2.78
C CYS A 648 39.96 -53.21 -3.59
N THR A 649 40.89 -54.00 -3.04
CA THR A 649 41.32 -55.28 -3.59
C THR A 649 40.70 -56.40 -2.76
N PHE A 650 39.96 -57.30 -3.42
CA PHE A 650 39.34 -58.45 -2.78
C PHE A 650 40.11 -59.72 -3.21
N PRO A 651 40.58 -60.53 -2.25
CA PRO A 651 41.39 -61.73 -2.54
C PRO A 651 40.58 -62.79 -3.29
N ALA A 652 41.27 -63.73 -3.94
CA ALA A 652 40.63 -64.89 -4.55
C ALA A 652 40.12 -65.86 -3.48
N VAL A 653 38.88 -66.32 -3.60
CA VAL A 653 38.28 -67.25 -2.64
C VAL A 653 38.55 -68.69 -3.09
N ALA A 654 39.34 -69.43 -2.31
CA ALA A 654 39.70 -70.81 -2.61
C ALA A 654 38.45 -71.70 -2.76
N GLY A 655 38.39 -72.51 -3.83
CA GLY A 655 37.33 -73.49 -4.07
C GLY A 655 36.06 -72.95 -4.75
N LYS A 656 36.00 -71.67 -5.16
CA LYS A 656 34.86 -71.11 -5.93
C LYS A 656 35.21 -70.88 -7.40
N SER A 657 34.23 -71.06 -8.30
CA SER A 657 34.37 -70.82 -9.76
C SER A 657 33.87 -69.42 -10.15
N GLY A 658 34.33 -68.90 -11.29
CA GLY A 658 33.91 -67.59 -11.82
C GLY A 658 34.71 -66.38 -11.28
N PRO A 659 34.12 -65.18 -11.19
CA PRO A 659 34.82 -63.96 -10.74
C PRO A 659 35.42 -64.05 -9.33
N LEU A 660 34.88 -64.93 -8.49
CA LEU A 660 35.34 -65.20 -7.12
C LEU A 660 36.67 -65.97 -7.06
N ALA A 661 37.04 -66.66 -8.15
CA ALA A 661 38.30 -67.41 -8.26
C ALA A 661 39.52 -66.51 -8.56
N ARG A 662 39.29 -65.23 -8.85
CA ARG A 662 40.33 -64.26 -9.20
C ARG A 662 40.32 -63.09 -8.23
N GLU A 663 41.46 -62.42 -8.13
CA GLU A 663 41.57 -61.14 -7.45
C GLU A 663 40.65 -60.12 -8.15
N ARG A 664 39.84 -59.40 -7.36
CA ARG A 664 38.90 -58.40 -7.87
C ARG A 664 39.29 -57.03 -7.35
N ARG A 665 39.37 -56.06 -8.24
CA ARG A 665 39.70 -54.66 -7.91
C ARG A 665 38.51 -53.77 -8.24
N TYR A 666 38.05 -53.02 -7.26
CA TYR A 666 36.97 -52.04 -7.42
C TYR A 666 37.42 -50.66 -6.96
N GLU A 667 36.92 -49.62 -7.62
CA GLU A 667 37.07 -48.23 -7.21
C GLU A 667 35.78 -47.79 -6.49
N LEU A 668 35.88 -47.49 -5.20
CA LEU A 668 34.77 -47.10 -4.35
C LEU A 668 34.83 -45.62 -4.00
N ASN A 669 33.85 -44.85 -4.46
CA ASN A 669 33.59 -43.50 -3.96
C ASN A 669 32.75 -43.60 -2.69
N VAL A 670 33.32 -43.25 -1.54
CA VAL A 670 32.70 -43.38 -0.22
C VAL A 670 32.73 -42.06 0.55
N PRO A 671 31.78 -41.82 1.48
CA PRO A 671 31.90 -40.72 2.44
C PRO A 671 33.19 -40.81 3.27
N THR A 672 33.72 -39.68 3.74
CA THR A 672 34.95 -39.67 4.57
C THR A 672 34.85 -40.55 5.82
N PHE A 673 33.69 -40.59 6.47
CA PHE A 673 33.45 -41.50 7.60
C PHE A 673 33.53 -42.97 7.18
N ALA A 674 33.01 -43.32 6.00
CA ALA A 674 33.10 -44.68 5.48
C ALA A 674 34.54 -45.04 5.12
N MET A 675 35.33 -44.11 4.58
CA MET A 675 36.76 -44.31 4.36
C MET A 675 37.49 -44.62 5.67
N ALA A 676 37.25 -43.82 6.72
CA ALA A 676 37.86 -44.05 8.03
C ALA A 676 37.50 -45.43 8.60
N VAL A 677 36.24 -45.87 8.46
CA VAL A 677 35.78 -47.20 8.91
C VAL A 677 36.42 -48.32 8.08
N LEU A 678 36.43 -48.20 6.75
CA LEU A 678 36.97 -49.26 5.87
C LEU A 678 38.47 -49.47 6.04
N LEU A 679 39.23 -48.39 6.29
CA LEU A 679 40.68 -48.50 6.52
C LEU A 679 41.03 -49.27 7.81
N LEU A 680 40.14 -49.31 8.81
CA LEU A 680 40.37 -50.10 10.02
C LEU A 680 40.45 -51.61 9.74
N PHE A 681 39.79 -52.08 8.68
CA PHE A 681 39.78 -53.49 8.31
C PHE A 681 41.04 -53.93 7.56
N ASN A 682 41.97 -53.02 7.25
CA ASN A 682 43.28 -53.40 6.71
C ASN A 682 44.22 -53.98 7.80
N ASP A 683 44.00 -53.61 9.07
CA ASP A 683 44.80 -54.05 10.21
C ASP A 683 44.14 -55.22 10.98
N VAL A 684 43.09 -55.82 10.42
CA VAL A 684 42.30 -56.90 11.02
C VAL A 684 42.51 -58.17 10.21
N ASP A 685 42.84 -59.28 10.90
CA ASP A 685 43.10 -60.56 10.25
C ASP A 685 41.85 -61.16 9.60
N GLU A 686 42.05 -62.03 8.61
CA GLU A 686 40.98 -62.61 7.80
C GLU A 686 40.01 -63.44 8.66
N GLY A 687 38.77 -62.96 8.82
CA GLY A 687 37.72 -63.63 9.60
C GLY A 687 37.45 -63.00 10.98
N GLU A 688 38.28 -62.06 11.42
CA GLU A 688 38.00 -61.27 12.63
C GLU A 688 36.94 -60.18 12.38
N SER A 689 36.23 -59.81 13.44
CA SER A 689 35.18 -58.79 13.41
C SER A 689 35.45 -57.66 14.38
N LEU A 690 35.04 -56.46 14.00
CA LEU A 690 34.95 -55.32 14.91
C LEU A 690 33.49 -55.13 15.36
N SER A 691 33.29 -54.88 16.66
CA SER A 691 31.98 -54.47 17.16
C SER A 691 31.68 -53.01 16.79
N PHE A 692 30.40 -52.61 16.87
CA PHE A 692 29.98 -51.22 16.72
C PHE A 692 30.76 -50.29 17.66
N GLU A 693 30.94 -50.71 18.91
CA GLU A 693 31.64 -49.96 19.96
C GLU A 693 33.15 -49.84 19.67
N ASP A 694 33.78 -50.89 19.15
CA ASP A 694 35.21 -50.86 18.77
C ASP A 694 35.47 -49.89 17.62
N ILE A 695 34.59 -49.91 16.61
CA ILE A 695 34.66 -48.97 15.47
C ILE A 695 34.44 -47.54 15.98
N GLN A 696 33.48 -47.33 16.89
CA GLN A 696 33.22 -46.02 17.49
C GLN A 696 34.42 -45.51 18.29
N ALA A 697 35.04 -46.35 19.12
CA ALA A 697 36.21 -45.98 19.93
C ALA A 697 37.42 -45.61 19.06
N LYS A 698 37.69 -46.39 18.00
CA LYS A 698 38.82 -46.13 17.08
C LYS A 698 38.59 -44.88 16.21
N THR A 699 37.38 -44.69 15.69
CA THR A 699 37.07 -43.59 14.76
C THR A 699 36.58 -42.30 15.43
N ALA A 700 36.10 -42.37 16.67
CA ALA A 700 35.45 -41.29 17.42
C ALA A 700 34.20 -40.67 16.74
N ILE A 701 33.57 -41.40 15.80
CA ILE A 701 32.37 -40.95 15.09
C ILE A 701 31.13 -40.99 16.01
N SER A 702 30.22 -40.02 15.85
CA SER A 702 28.96 -39.98 16.60
C SER A 702 28.10 -41.22 16.31
N THR A 703 27.30 -41.67 17.29
CA THR A 703 26.47 -42.88 17.15
C THR A 703 25.54 -42.80 15.94
N SER A 704 24.90 -41.65 15.71
CA SER A 704 23.96 -41.46 14.61
C SER A 704 24.64 -41.45 13.23
N ASP A 705 25.82 -40.84 13.11
CA ASP A 705 26.57 -40.83 11.86
C ASP A 705 27.24 -42.17 11.58
N LEU A 706 27.68 -42.89 12.62
CA LEU A 706 28.26 -44.22 12.48
C LEU A 706 27.21 -45.23 12.00
N MET A 707 26.00 -45.22 12.57
CA MET A 707 24.89 -46.06 12.09
C MET A 707 24.59 -45.83 10.60
N ARG A 708 24.55 -44.57 10.16
CA ARG A 708 24.34 -44.20 8.74
C ARG A 708 25.50 -44.67 7.86
N THR A 709 26.73 -44.47 8.33
CA THR A 709 27.94 -44.87 7.61
C THR A 709 27.98 -46.38 7.40
N LEU A 710 27.77 -47.16 8.46
CA LEU A 710 27.74 -48.63 8.43
C LEU A 710 26.59 -49.16 7.57
N THR A 711 25.42 -48.51 7.59
CA THR A 711 24.32 -48.87 6.69
C THR A 711 24.73 -48.75 5.21
N ALA A 712 25.51 -47.71 4.85
CA ALA A 712 25.97 -47.51 3.49
C ALA A 712 27.00 -48.54 3.01
N VAL A 713 27.83 -49.10 3.90
CA VAL A 713 28.90 -50.04 3.54
C VAL A 713 28.63 -51.51 3.90
N ALA A 714 27.66 -51.80 4.77
CA ALA A 714 27.34 -53.15 5.24
C ALA A 714 25.95 -53.66 4.82
N VAL A 715 24.99 -52.75 4.57
CA VAL A 715 23.60 -53.13 4.22
C VAL A 715 23.31 -52.90 2.74
N ALA A 716 23.76 -51.77 2.18
CA ALA A 716 23.45 -51.40 0.81
C ALA A 716 24.02 -52.41 -0.21
N PRO A 717 23.19 -53.07 -1.05
CA PRO A 717 23.64 -54.16 -1.92
C PRO A 717 24.76 -53.77 -2.90
N LYS A 718 24.74 -52.51 -3.37
CA LYS A 718 25.70 -51.98 -4.34
C LYS A 718 27.09 -51.73 -3.74
N SER A 719 27.19 -51.53 -2.43
CA SER A 719 28.43 -51.13 -1.72
C SER A 719 28.65 -51.97 -0.47
N ARG A 720 28.18 -53.22 -0.46
CA ARG A 720 28.25 -54.15 0.66
C ARG A 720 29.66 -54.75 0.82
N VAL A 721 30.61 -53.90 1.18
CA VAL A 721 32.02 -54.25 1.45
C VAL A 721 32.16 -54.93 2.82
N LEU A 722 31.24 -54.66 3.74
CA LEU A 722 31.19 -55.31 5.05
C LEU A 722 29.97 -56.24 5.16
N ILE A 723 30.07 -57.27 6.00
CA ILE A 723 28.98 -58.16 6.41
C ILE A 723 28.62 -57.82 7.85
N LYS A 724 27.31 -57.72 8.14
CA LYS A 724 26.81 -57.45 9.49
C LYS A 724 26.24 -58.72 10.13
N GLU A 725 26.52 -58.92 11.40
CA GLU A 725 25.89 -59.92 12.26
C GLU A 725 25.19 -59.23 13.45
N PRO A 726 23.87 -59.43 13.67
CA PRO A 726 22.93 -60.24 12.87
C PRO A 726 22.60 -59.61 11.50
N ALA A 727 22.35 -60.43 10.49
CA ALA A 727 22.07 -60.02 9.11
C ALA A 727 20.65 -59.44 8.94
N ASN A 728 20.42 -58.22 9.44
CA ASN A 728 19.18 -57.46 9.27
C ASN A 728 19.45 -56.10 8.61
N LYS A 729 18.37 -55.41 8.20
CA LYS A 729 18.45 -54.13 7.47
C LYS A 729 18.78 -52.91 8.36
N SER A 730 18.87 -53.06 9.68
CA SER A 730 19.06 -51.96 10.64
C SER A 730 20.37 -52.09 11.40
N VAL A 731 21.17 -51.03 11.46
CA VAL A 731 22.39 -51.00 12.28
C VAL A 731 22.05 -50.52 13.69
N LYS A 732 22.50 -51.24 14.71
CA LYS A 732 22.31 -50.96 16.14
C LYS A 732 23.63 -51.11 16.91
N GLN A 733 23.66 -50.58 18.14
CA GLN A 733 24.75 -50.85 19.10
C GLN A 733 24.78 -52.36 19.43
N GLY A 734 25.97 -52.93 19.55
CA GLY A 734 26.20 -54.37 19.72
C GLY A 734 26.30 -55.20 18.42
N ASP A 735 26.10 -54.61 17.24
CA ASP A 735 26.31 -55.31 15.96
C ASP A 735 27.80 -55.57 15.68
N ARG A 736 28.11 -56.69 15.03
CA ARG A 736 29.48 -57.03 14.60
C ARG A 736 29.63 -56.95 13.08
N PHE A 737 30.80 -56.49 12.64
CA PHE A 737 31.09 -56.26 11.22
C PHE A 737 32.34 -57.03 10.77
N TYR A 738 32.23 -57.69 9.61
CA TYR A 738 33.27 -58.52 9.00
C TYR A 738 33.59 -58.00 7.59
N PHE A 739 34.82 -58.21 7.12
CA PHE A 739 35.19 -57.93 5.73
C PHE A 739 34.52 -58.92 4.75
N ASN A 740 33.87 -58.41 3.70
CA ASN A 740 33.17 -59.25 2.72
C ASN A 740 34.08 -59.69 1.56
N ALA A 741 34.88 -60.74 1.75
CA ALA A 741 35.71 -61.32 0.68
C ALA A 741 34.90 -61.83 -0.54
N SER A 742 33.61 -62.13 -0.35
CA SER A 742 32.70 -62.60 -1.41
C SER A 742 31.97 -61.48 -2.16
N PHE A 743 32.33 -60.21 -1.94
CA PHE A 743 31.69 -59.09 -2.63
C PHE A 743 31.91 -59.14 -4.16
N GLN A 744 30.84 -58.85 -4.91
CA GLN A 744 30.87 -58.78 -6.36
C GLN A 744 29.95 -57.67 -6.88
N SER A 745 30.40 -56.97 -7.92
CA SER A 745 29.63 -55.91 -8.59
C SER A 745 29.85 -56.01 -10.10
N LYS A 746 28.82 -55.67 -10.88
CA LYS A 746 28.92 -55.55 -12.33
C LYS A 746 29.69 -54.29 -12.76
N ALA A 747 29.75 -53.28 -11.90
CA ALA A 747 30.44 -52.02 -12.16
C ALA A 747 31.78 -51.98 -11.41
N VAL A 748 32.85 -51.59 -12.12
CA VAL A 748 34.21 -51.41 -11.56
C VAL A 748 34.26 -50.19 -10.64
N ARG A 749 33.57 -49.11 -11.01
CA ARG A 749 33.37 -47.90 -10.20
C ARG A 749 32.05 -47.98 -9.45
N ILE A 750 32.11 -47.91 -8.13
CA ILE A 750 30.98 -48.06 -7.23
C ILE A 750 30.87 -46.80 -6.38
N LYS A 751 29.70 -46.17 -6.37
CA LYS A 751 29.43 -45.03 -5.48
C LYS A 751 28.57 -45.50 -4.32
N ALA A 752 29.12 -45.44 -3.11
CA ALA A 752 28.35 -45.73 -1.91
C ALA A 752 27.32 -44.60 -1.68
N PRO A 753 26.08 -44.94 -1.29
CA PRO A 753 25.04 -43.94 -1.07
C PRO A 753 25.38 -43.07 0.13
N ILE A 754 25.32 -41.74 -0.04
CA ILE A 754 25.43 -40.79 1.07
C ILE A 754 24.04 -40.66 1.70
N ILE A 755 23.80 -41.37 2.80
CA ILE A 755 22.48 -41.45 3.46
C ILE A 755 22.05 -40.08 4.04
N SER A 756 22.99 -39.23 4.44
CA SER A 756 22.73 -37.88 4.96
C SER A 756 22.44 -36.82 3.87
N ALA A 757 22.64 -37.14 2.59
CA ALA A 757 22.59 -36.16 1.50
C ALA A 757 21.21 -36.05 0.80
N VAL A 758 20.15 -36.63 1.39
CA VAL A 758 18.79 -36.53 0.85
C VAL A 758 18.08 -35.36 1.53
N SER A 759 17.61 -34.41 0.71
CA SER A 759 16.67 -33.39 1.18
C SER A 759 15.35 -34.09 1.46
N LYS A 760 14.95 -34.15 2.74
CA LYS A 760 13.66 -34.67 3.19
C LYS A 760 12.86 -33.52 3.81
N VAL A 761 11.55 -33.71 3.88
CA VAL A 761 10.68 -32.88 4.72
C VAL A 761 11.16 -33.01 6.17
N GLU A 762 11.28 -31.89 6.87
CA GLU A 762 11.68 -31.86 8.28
C GLU A 762 10.63 -32.51 9.18
N ASP A 763 11.11 -33.25 10.18
CA ASP A 763 10.25 -33.76 11.24
C ASP A 763 9.72 -32.59 12.09
N THR A 764 8.58 -32.76 12.77
CA THR A 764 7.94 -31.68 13.56
C THR A 764 8.89 -31.03 14.58
N GLN A 765 9.78 -31.82 15.18
CA GLN A 765 10.81 -31.34 16.11
C GLN A 765 11.97 -30.59 15.41
N GLU A 766 12.42 -31.08 14.25
CA GLU A 766 13.45 -30.42 13.44
C GLU A 766 12.94 -29.05 12.98
N ARG A 767 11.69 -29.00 12.51
CA ARG A 767 11.02 -27.77 12.09
C ARG A 767 10.86 -26.76 13.20
N LYS A 768 10.47 -27.19 14.40
CA LYS A 768 10.39 -26.29 15.57
C LYS A 768 11.76 -25.68 15.87
N THR A 769 12.81 -26.48 15.81
CA THR A 769 14.19 -26.00 16.02
C THR A 769 14.61 -25.00 14.93
N THR A 770 14.28 -25.25 13.66
CA THR A 770 14.52 -24.33 12.55
C THR A 770 13.74 -23.02 12.72
N GLN A 771 12.48 -23.11 13.18
CA GLN A 771 11.63 -21.97 13.50
C GLN A 771 12.23 -21.11 14.62
N ASP A 772 12.58 -21.72 15.76
CA ASP A 772 13.13 -21.02 16.92
C ASP A 772 14.43 -20.27 16.57
N LYS A 773 15.31 -20.88 15.78
CA LYS A 773 16.54 -20.23 15.28
C LYS A 773 16.24 -19.05 14.37
N THR A 774 15.23 -19.20 13.51
CA THR A 774 14.80 -18.13 12.60
C THR A 774 14.22 -16.97 13.39
N ASP A 775 13.39 -17.24 14.40
CA ASP A 775 12.79 -16.24 15.27
C ASP A 775 13.83 -15.49 16.11
N GLN A 776 14.87 -16.18 16.58
CA GLN A 776 16.01 -15.52 17.21
C GLN A 776 16.76 -14.60 16.23
N SER A 777 16.97 -15.03 14.99
CA SER A 777 17.57 -14.20 13.94
C SER A 777 16.70 -12.99 13.60
N ARG A 778 15.36 -13.15 13.61
CA ARG A 778 14.39 -12.07 13.41
C ARG A 778 14.51 -11.04 14.53
N ALA A 779 14.63 -11.46 15.79
CA ALA A 779 14.81 -10.54 16.93
C ALA A 779 16.02 -9.63 16.75
N HIS A 780 17.20 -10.20 16.42
CA HIS A 780 18.41 -9.39 16.17
C HIS A 780 18.26 -8.45 14.96
N THR A 781 17.51 -8.88 13.93
CA THR A 781 17.25 -8.04 12.75
C THR A 781 16.32 -6.87 13.09
N VAL A 782 15.32 -7.10 13.95
CA VAL A 782 14.42 -6.06 14.48
C VAL A 782 15.21 -5.06 15.31
N ASP A 783 16.10 -5.51 16.19
CA ASP A 783 16.94 -4.60 16.99
C ASP A 783 17.80 -3.69 16.11
N ALA A 784 18.47 -4.28 15.12
CA ALA A 784 19.31 -3.53 14.20
C ALA A 784 18.50 -2.50 13.39
N ALA A 785 17.25 -2.81 13.04
CA ALA A 785 16.34 -1.87 12.38
C ALA A 785 15.93 -0.72 13.31
N ILE A 786 15.49 -1.03 14.54
CA ILE A 786 15.12 -0.04 15.56
C ILE A 786 16.29 0.91 15.83
N VAL A 787 17.49 0.38 16.09
CA VAL A 787 18.69 1.18 16.38
C VAL A 787 19.06 2.06 15.19
N ARG A 788 18.96 1.57 13.95
CA ARG A 788 19.25 2.35 12.73
C ARG A 788 18.26 3.50 12.55
N ILE A 789 16.97 3.24 12.74
CA ILE A 789 15.90 4.26 12.65
C ILE A 789 16.10 5.31 13.73
N MET A 790 16.27 4.89 14.98
CA MET A 790 16.46 5.80 16.13
C MET A 790 17.74 6.63 16.00
N LYS A 791 18.83 6.05 15.49
CA LYS A 791 20.08 6.77 15.21
C LYS A 791 19.89 7.86 14.14
N SER A 792 19.07 7.61 13.12
CA SER A 792 18.82 8.55 12.03
C SER A 792 17.86 9.67 12.43
N ARG A 793 16.76 9.34 13.09
CA ARG A 793 15.65 10.26 13.36
C ARG A 793 15.76 10.98 14.69
N LYS A 794 16.52 10.43 15.65
CA LYS A 794 16.72 10.88 17.03
C LYS A 794 15.46 10.89 17.91
N GLN A 795 14.30 11.27 17.36
CA GLN A 795 13.00 11.26 18.02
C GLN A 795 11.92 10.77 17.05
N LEU A 796 11.04 9.88 17.52
CA LEU A 796 9.89 9.39 16.77
C LEU A 796 8.79 8.98 17.75
N SER A 797 7.51 9.09 17.36
CA SER A 797 6.43 8.52 18.16
C SER A 797 6.45 6.99 18.11
N HIS A 798 5.97 6.32 19.16
CA HIS A 798 5.96 4.85 19.22
C HIS A 798 5.23 4.22 18.01
N THR A 799 4.06 4.77 17.64
CA THR A 799 3.29 4.28 16.49
C THR A 799 4.05 4.47 15.16
N GLN A 800 4.70 5.62 14.97
CA GLN A 800 5.53 5.86 13.79
C GLN A 800 6.75 4.93 13.75
N LEU A 801 7.37 4.63 14.91
CA LEU A 801 8.53 3.74 14.99
C LEU A 801 8.15 2.32 14.59
N VAL A 802 7.03 1.82 15.13
CA VAL A 802 6.49 0.51 14.75
C VAL A 802 6.22 0.45 13.24
N ASN A 803 5.59 1.48 12.67
CA ASN A 803 5.28 1.52 11.24
C ASN A 803 6.55 1.60 10.36
N GLU A 804 7.56 2.38 10.75
CA GLU A 804 8.82 2.50 10.00
C GLU A 804 9.64 1.19 10.08
N VAL A 805 9.64 0.51 11.25
CA VAL A 805 10.24 -0.83 11.41
C VAL A 805 9.52 -1.86 10.55
N ILE A 806 8.18 -1.89 10.54
CA ILE A 806 7.39 -2.77 9.67
C ILE A 806 7.74 -2.49 8.20
N GLY A 807 7.75 -1.23 7.78
CA GLY A 807 8.07 -0.83 6.41
C GLY A 807 9.48 -1.27 5.98
N GLN A 808 10.49 -1.11 6.83
CA GLN A 808 11.86 -1.51 6.52
C GLN A 808 12.03 -3.04 6.46
N LEU A 809 11.29 -3.79 7.28
CA LEU A 809 11.42 -5.25 7.36
C LEU A 809 10.49 -6.01 6.42
N ALA A 810 9.43 -5.37 5.90
CA ALA A 810 8.42 -6.00 5.04
C ALA A 810 8.99 -6.74 3.82
N GLY A 811 10.16 -6.31 3.31
CA GLY A 811 10.86 -7.00 2.22
C GLY A 811 11.44 -8.37 2.59
N ARG A 812 11.64 -8.66 3.88
CA ARG A 812 12.27 -9.89 4.40
C ARG A 812 11.27 -10.81 5.11
N PHE A 813 10.49 -10.26 6.03
CA PHE A 813 9.43 -10.94 6.75
C PHE A 813 8.47 -9.89 7.31
N LYS A 814 7.25 -10.28 7.68
CA LYS A 814 6.29 -9.38 8.31
C LYS A 814 6.44 -9.47 9.83
N PRO A 815 7.09 -8.50 10.51
CA PRO A 815 7.28 -8.57 11.95
C PRO A 815 5.95 -8.41 12.69
N GLU A 816 5.74 -9.21 13.73
CA GLU A 816 4.60 -9.03 14.63
C GLU A 816 4.79 -7.79 15.51
N VAL A 817 3.71 -7.03 15.71
CA VAL A 817 3.74 -5.82 16.54
C VAL A 817 4.15 -6.15 17.98
N ALA A 818 3.74 -7.31 18.51
CA ALA A 818 4.13 -7.78 19.84
C ALA A 818 5.65 -7.98 19.96
N LEU A 819 6.28 -8.57 18.94
CA LEU A 819 7.73 -8.76 18.90
C LEU A 819 8.46 -7.41 18.90
N ILE A 820 8.02 -6.44 18.08
CA ILE A 820 8.64 -5.11 18.02
C ILE A 820 8.55 -4.42 19.38
N LYS A 821 7.38 -4.44 20.03
CA LYS A 821 7.18 -3.86 21.37
C LYS A 821 8.15 -4.46 22.39
N LYS A 822 8.21 -5.79 22.46
CA LYS A 822 9.14 -6.49 23.35
C LYS A 822 10.59 -6.10 23.08
N ARG A 823 11.00 -5.98 21.81
CA ARG A 823 12.36 -5.56 21.46
C ARG A 823 12.65 -4.09 21.82
N ILE A 824 11.66 -3.20 21.72
CA ILE A 824 11.80 -1.82 22.20
C ILE A 824 12.01 -1.81 23.72
N GLU A 825 11.23 -2.57 24.48
CA GLU A 825 11.39 -2.72 25.94
C GLU A 825 12.77 -3.27 26.30
N ASP A 826 13.21 -4.34 25.62
CA ASP A 826 14.53 -4.93 25.80
C ASP A 826 15.66 -3.90 25.52
N LEU A 827 15.53 -3.10 24.45
CA LEU A 827 16.50 -2.06 24.09
C LEU A 827 16.51 -0.87 25.07
N ILE A 828 15.39 -0.53 25.68
CA ILE A 828 15.31 0.49 26.74
C ILE A 828 16.04 0.01 28.01
N GLY A 829 16.01 -1.30 28.29
CA GLY A 829 16.71 -1.91 29.41
C GLY A 829 18.24 -1.89 29.32
N HIS A 830 18.82 -1.66 28.13
CA HIS A 830 20.27 -1.60 27.93
C HIS A 830 20.81 -0.16 28.05
N GLU A 831 21.62 0.06 29.09
CA GLU A 831 22.24 1.27 29.67
C GLU A 831 22.68 2.43 28.74
N SER A 832 22.93 2.20 27.46
CA SER A 832 23.45 3.22 26.53
C SER A 832 22.42 4.27 26.12
N ALA A 833 21.12 3.93 26.15
CA ALA A 833 20.05 4.84 25.76
C ALA A 833 19.67 5.86 26.85
N MET A 834 19.83 5.49 28.14
CA MET A 834 19.41 6.30 29.28
C MET A 834 20.18 7.62 29.42
N ALA A 835 21.49 7.62 29.20
CA ALA A 835 22.30 8.84 29.27
C ALA A 835 21.93 9.86 28.18
N ILE A 836 21.66 9.37 26.96
CA ILE A 836 21.22 10.21 25.84
C ILE A 836 19.80 10.74 26.10
N LEU A 837 18.91 9.90 26.64
CA LEU A 837 17.54 10.28 26.94
C LEU A 837 17.46 11.31 28.08
N LYS A 838 18.22 11.12 29.18
CA LYS A 838 18.29 12.09 30.29
C LYS A 838 18.78 13.46 29.80
N ARG A 839 19.84 13.48 28.98
CA ARG A 839 20.38 14.71 28.40
C ARG A 839 19.37 15.41 27.49
N ALA A 840 18.69 14.66 26.63
CA ALA A 840 17.65 15.21 25.75
C ALA A 840 16.44 15.77 26.54
N ILE A 841 16.04 15.10 27.63
CA ILE A 841 14.97 15.58 28.52
C ILE A 841 15.37 16.90 29.20
N LEU A 842 16.62 17.03 29.65
CA LEU A 842 17.09 18.24 30.31
C LEU A 842 17.24 19.41 29.34
N GLU A 843 17.72 19.15 28.11
CA GLU A 843 17.76 20.14 27.03
C GLU A 843 16.33 20.61 26.68
N ALA A 844 15.35 19.70 26.60
CA ALA A 844 13.95 20.06 26.37
C ALA A 844 13.35 20.88 27.53
N LYS A 845 13.64 20.53 28.79
CA LYS A 845 13.25 21.31 29.97
C LYS A 845 13.86 22.72 29.94
N THR A 846 15.11 22.85 29.53
CA THR A 846 15.82 24.14 29.42
C THR A 846 15.22 25.02 28.34
N LEU A 847 14.87 24.47 27.17
CA LEU A 847 14.20 25.23 26.11
C LEU A 847 12.80 25.72 26.54
N ALA A 848 12.11 24.97 27.41
CA ALA A 848 10.81 25.36 27.92
C ALA A 848 10.84 26.65 28.77
N LEU A 849 12.01 27.07 29.30
CA LEU A 849 12.16 28.33 30.03
C LEU A 849 11.80 29.56 29.18
N LYS A 850 11.96 29.48 27.85
CA LYS A 850 11.53 30.55 26.92
C LYS A 850 10.01 30.76 26.89
N ARG A 851 9.23 29.82 27.45
CA ARG A 851 7.78 29.93 27.58
C ARG A 851 7.34 30.52 28.92
N ALA A 852 8.26 30.93 29.79
CA ALA A 852 7.94 31.61 31.04
C ALA A 852 7.05 32.83 30.76
N GLY A 853 5.96 32.97 31.53
CA GLY A 853 5.06 34.12 31.39
C GLY A 853 5.71 35.39 31.91
N LYS A 854 6.50 35.27 32.99
CA LYS A 854 7.23 36.38 33.60
C LYS A 854 8.48 35.90 34.36
N VAL A 855 9.44 36.82 34.48
CA VAL A 855 10.59 36.69 35.38
C VAL A 855 10.48 37.73 36.48
N VAL A 856 10.40 37.29 37.74
CA VAL A 856 10.28 38.14 38.93
C VAL A 856 11.60 38.13 39.69
N CYS A 857 12.21 39.29 39.92
CA CYS A 857 13.55 39.40 40.51
C CYS A 857 13.48 40.15 41.84
N ILE A 858 14.12 39.62 42.88
CA ILE A 858 14.16 40.25 44.21
C ILE A 858 15.34 41.20 44.34
N GLY A 859 15.06 42.48 44.60
CA GLY A 859 16.09 43.47 44.85
C GLY A 859 16.57 43.47 46.30
N ARG A 860 17.87 43.71 46.51
CA ARG A 860 18.48 43.97 47.83
C ARG A 860 18.21 42.87 48.86
N ASN A 861 18.47 41.61 48.50
CA ASN A 861 18.24 40.48 49.40
C ASN A 861 19.47 40.03 50.22
N TYR A 862 20.61 40.72 50.13
CA TYR A 862 21.85 40.38 50.85
C TYR A 862 22.37 41.60 51.60
N ALA A 863 22.71 41.44 52.89
CA ALA A 863 23.17 42.54 53.76
C ALA A 863 24.46 43.21 53.26
N ASP A 864 25.43 42.42 52.80
CA ASP A 864 26.72 42.90 52.33
C ASP A 864 26.58 43.65 50.99
N HIS A 865 25.68 43.20 50.12
CA HIS A 865 25.38 43.87 48.85
C HIS A 865 24.64 45.21 49.04
N ILE A 866 23.76 45.31 50.06
CA ILE A 866 23.12 46.58 50.43
C ILE A 866 24.16 47.60 50.90
N SER A 867 25.13 47.14 51.69
CA SER A 867 26.22 47.96 52.24
C SER A 867 27.18 48.43 51.14
N GLU A 868 27.52 47.54 50.19
CA GLU A 868 28.31 47.83 48.99
C GLU A 868 27.71 48.99 48.17
N LEU A 869 26.40 48.97 47.95
CA LEU A 869 25.69 49.99 47.16
C LEU A 869 25.24 51.22 47.97
N ARG A 870 25.65 51.36 49.24
CA ARG A 870 25.26 52.45 50.17
C ARG A 870 23.75 52.71 50.23
N ASN A 871 22.95 51.65 50.19
CA ASN A 871 21.49 51.74 50.18
C ASN A 871 20.89 51.53 51.58
N ALA A 872 19.70 52.07 51.83
CA ALA A 872 18.93 51.72 53.03
C ALA A 872 18.35 50.30 52.92
N THR A 873 18.43 49.53 54.02
CA THR A 873 17.85 48.19 54.12
C THR A 873 16.33 48.28 53.99
N PRO A 874 15.72 47.61 52.99
CA PRO A 874 14.28 47.67 52.80
C PRO A 874 13.55 46.92 53.92
N LYS A 875 12.43 47.46 54.41
CA LYS A 875 11.60 46.82 55.46
C LYS A 875 10.73 45.67 54.94
N GLN A 876 10.52 45.60 53.62
CA GLN A 876 9.79 44.56 52.91
C GLN A 876 10.55 44.22 51.62
N PRO A 877 10.53 42.96 51.15
CA PRO A 877 11.12 42.62 49.87
C PRO A 877 10.39 43.40 48.77
N PHE A 878 11.16 44.07 47.92
CA PHE A 878 10.62 44.66 46.71
C PHE A 878 11.13 43.85 45.51
N PHE A 879 10.32 43.79 44.47
CA PHE A 879 10.64 43.04 43.27
C PHE A 879 10.45 43.90 42.03
N PHE A 880 11.14 43.53 40.96
CA PHE A 880 10.97 44.07 39.63
C PHE A 880 10.80 42.93 38.62
N LEU A 881 10.34 43.26 37.43
CA LEU A 881 10.11 42.29 36.36
C LEU A 881 11.19 42.42 35.28
N LYS A 882 11.62 41.28 34.76
CA LYS A 882 12.37 41.20 33.50
C LYS A 882 11.47 40.56 32.43
N PRO A 883 11.48 41.06 31.19
CA PRO A 883 10.77 40.40 30.10
C PRO A 883 11.44 39.05 29.79
N PRO A 884 10.66 37.99 29.48
CA PRO A 884 11.22 36.71 29.05
C PRO A 884 12.13 36.80 27.81
N SER A 885 11.99 37.86 26.99
CA SER A 885 12.89 38.13 25.86
C SER A 885 14.34 38.35 26.26
N SER A 886 14.60 38.84 27.48
CA SER A 886 15.95 39.04 28.01
C SER A 886 16.71 37.74 28.29
N MET A 887 16.01 36.61 28.42
CA MET A 887 16.61 35.30 28.71
C MET A 887 17.57 34.87 27.60
N LEU A 888 18.80 34.51 27.95
CA LEU A 888 19.79 33.93 27.04
C LEU A 888 20.13 32.51 27.54
N LEU A 889 19.70 31.50 26.79
CA LEU A 889 19.95 30.10 27.16
C LEU A 889 21.35 29.65 26.70
N PRO A 890 21.91 28.57 27.27
CA PRO A 890 23.22 28.06 26.90
C PRO A 890 23.33 27.79 25.38
N GLY A 891 24.39 28.31 24.76
CA GLY A 891 24.64 28.14 23.32
C GLY A 891 23.86 29.07 22.37
N GLN A 892 23.08 30.03 22.88
CA GLN A 892 22.32 30.99 22.05
C GLN A 892 23.13 32.21 21.59
N GLY A 893 24.40 32.32 21.97
CA GLY A 893 25.28 33.43 21.62
C GLY A 893 25.76 34.23 22.83
N PRO A 894 26.36 35.40 22.60
CA PRO A 894 26.94 36.25 23.64
C PRO A 894 25.86 37.09 24.37
N CYS A 895 26.22 37.60 25.54
CA CYS A 895 25.50 38.69 26.19
C CYS A 895 25.88 40.02 25.51
N VAL A 896 24.89 40.70 24.92
CA VAL A 896 25.12 41.84 24.04
C VAL A 896 24.96 43.15 24.83
N ARG A 897 26.05 43.91 24.99
CA ARG A 897 26.07 45.23 25.62
C ARG A 897 25.65 46.31 24.63
N PRO A 898 24.55 47.07 24.85
CA PRO A 898 24.23 48.23 24.03
C PRO A 898 25.31 49.31 24.11
N ARG A 899 25.56 50.04 23.01
CA ARG A 899 26.56 51.11 22.99
C ARG A 899 26.18 52.23 23.96
N GLY A 900 27.14 52.70 24.75
CA GLY A 900 26.93 53.74 25.77
C GLY A 900 26.32 53.25 27.08
N VAL A 901 26.12 51.94 27.26
CA VAL A 901 25.60 51.35 28.50
C VAL A 901 26.74 50.80 29.36
N GLU A 902 26.71 51.12 30.66
CA GLU A 902 27.56 50.49 31.67
C GLU A 902 26.85 49.22 32.18
N MET A 903 27.34 48.05 31.78
CA MET A 903 26.67 46.77 32.04
C MET A 903 27.30 46.04 33.21
N HIS A 904 26.51 45.74 34.25
CA HIS A 904 26.95 45.07 35.47
C HIS A 904 26.35 43.67 35.60
N PHE A 905 27.09 42.72 36.17
CA PHE A 905 26.63 41.35 36.45
C PHE A 905 26.13 41.18 37.90
N GLU A 906 25.14 40.31 38.08
CA GLU A 906 24.58 39.95 39.39
C GLU A 906 24.24 38.44 39.35
N VAL A 907 25.05 37.56 39.95
CA VAL A 907 24.77 36.11 39.96
C VAL A 907 23.67 35.75 40.96
N GLU A 908 22.65 35.02 40.52
CA GLU A 908 21.49 34.66 41.34
C GLU A 908 21.07 33.20 41.18
N LEU A 909 20.48 32.64 42.24
CA LEU A 909 19.72 31.40 42.15
C LEU A 909 18.32 31.72 41.63
N GLY A 910 17.94 31.06 40.54
CA GLY A 910 16.62 31.11 39.94
C GLY A 910 15.78 29.90 40.32
N LEU A 911 14.51 30.14 40.62
CA LEU A 911 13.50 29.13 40.93
C LEU A 911 12.56 28.99 39.73
N VAL A 912 12.44 27.79 39.18
CA VAL A 912 11.51 27.49 38.10
C VAL A 912 10.22 26.95 38.70
N MET A 913 9.12 27.69 38.55
CA MET A 913 7.85 27.33 39.17
C MET A 913 7.21 26.14 38.45
N GLY A 914 6.79 25.13 39.20
CA GLY A 914 6.11 23.92 38.72
C GLY A 914 4.62 23.87 38.99
N ARG A 915 4.14 24.75 39.88
CA ARG A 915 2.74 24.82 40.28
C ARG A 915 2.36 26.28 40.47
N LYS A 916 1.06 26.54 40.30
CA LYS A 916 0.47 27.83 40.59
C LYS A 916 0.63 28.17 42.08
N VAL A 917 1.16 29.35 42.39
CA VAL A 917 1.27 29.88 43.76
C VAL A 917 0.52 31.20 43.85
N GLN A 918 -0.43 31.26 44.78
CA GLN A 918 -1.27 32.42 45.04
C GLN A 918 -1.51 32.51 46.54
N ASP A 919 -1.35 33.71 47.10
CA ASP A 919 -1.59 34.02 48.53
C ASP A 919 -0.96 32.99 49.50
N LEU A 920 0.32 32.66 49.27
CA LEU A 920 1.06 31.71 50.09
C LEU A 920 1.41 32.36 51.44
N ALA A 921 1.21 31.61 52.54
CA ALA A 921 1.61 32.04 53.87
C ALA A 921 3.13 31.95 54.04
N ALA A 922 3.74 32.93 54.70
CA ALA A 922 5.21 33.03 54.83
C ALA A 922 5.86 31.89 55.63
N ASP A 923 5.09 31.22 56.48
CA ASP A 923 5.48 30.07 57.31
C ASP A 923 5.25 28.71 56.64
N ASP A 924 4.60 28.67 55.47
CA ASP A 924 4.31 27.44 54.72
C ASP A 924 5.49 27.02 53.82
N VAL A 925 6.57 26.59 54.47
CA VAL A 925 7.82 26.17 53.81
C VAL A 925 7.58 24.96 52.90
N GLY A 926 6.71 24.03 53.30
CA GLY A 926 6.40 22.83 52.53
C GLY A 926 5.81 23.16 51.16
N ARG A 927 4.73 23.96 51.12
CA ARG A 927 4.12 24.36 49.85
C ARG A 927 5.03 25.26 49.02
N ALA A 928 5.84 26.11 49.66
CA ALA A 928 6.83 26.94 48.96
C ALA A 928 7.83 26.08 48.18
N LEU A 929 8.43 25.09 48.84
CA LEU A 929 9.41 24.21 48.22
C LEU A 929 8.77 23.25 47.22
N GLU A 930 7.59 22.69 47.51
CA GLU A 930 6.85 21.83 46.56
C GLU A 930 6.47 22.55 45.26
N ALA A 931 6.19 23.85 45.32
CA ALA A 931 5.84 24.62 44.13
C ALA A 931 7.02 24.81 43.17
N ILE A 932 8.26 24.62 43.62
CA ILE A 932 9.46 24.73 42.79
C ILE A 932 9.69 23.39 42.07
N ARG A 933 9.74 23.46 40.74
CA ARG A 933 10.00 22.31 39.85
C ARG A 933 11.47 21.99 39.74
N ALA A 934 12.29 23.03 39.59
CA ALA A 934 13.70 22.93 39.32
C ALA A 934 14.39 24.27 39.60
N TYR A 935 15.72 24.27 39.55
CA TYR A 935 16.55 25.46 39.77
C TYR A 935 17.29 25.85 38.50
N VAL A 936 17.80 27.08 38.47
CA VAL A 936 18.69 27.57 37.41
C VAL A 936 19.64 28.59 38.02
N VAL A 937 20.91 28.61 37.61
CA VAL A 937 21.80 29.74 37.87
C VAL A 937 21.58 30.80 36.82
N ALA A 938 21.35 32.04 37.26
CA ALA A 938 21.09 33.19 36.41
C ALA A 938 22.13 34.28 36.63
N ILE A 939 22.40 35.06 35.59
CA ILE A 939 23.15 36.32 35.71
C ILE A 939 22.17 37.47 35.40
N ASP A 940 21.75 38.22 36.40
CA ASP A 940 20.87 39.38 36.23
C ASP A 940 21.67 40.60 35.77
N MET A 941 21.79 40.78 34.46
CA MET A 941 22.53 41.91 33.90
C MET A 941 21.77 43.22 34.09
N THR A 942 22.51 44.27 34.45
CA THR A 942 21.96 45.60 34.71
C THR A 942 22.69 46.67 33.91
N ALA A 943 21.94 47.49 33.17
CA ALA A 943 22.45 48.73 32.59
C ALA A 943 22.50 49.81 33.69
N ARG A 944 23.63 49.93 34.39
CA ARG A 944 23.73 50.70 35.63
C ARG A 944 23.49 52.19 35.42
N ASN A 945 24.13 52.79 34.43
CA ASN A 945 23.94 54.20 34.08
C ASN A 945 22.48 54.52 33.67
N VAL A 946 21.85 53.63 32.89
CA VAL A 946 20.42 53.72 32.55
C VAL A 946 19.54 53.64 33.80
N GLN A 947 19.87 52.76 34.73
CA GLN A 947 19.15 52.60 35.99
C GLN A 947 19.25 53.88 36.84
N ASP A 948 20.42 54.48 36.92
CA ASP A 948 20.65 55.66 37.75
C ASP A 948 19.99 56.91 37.17
N GLU A 949 19.95 57.06 35.84
CA GLU A 949 19.13 58.09 35.19
C GLU A 949 17.64 57.90 35.49
N ALA A 950 17.13 56.67 35.37
CA ALA A 950 15.74 56.36 35.68
C ALA A 950 15.40 56.68 37.15
N LYS A 951 16.30 56.34 38.10
CA LYS A 951 16.13 56.70 39.53
C LYS A 951 16.11 58.22 39.74
N LYS A 952 17.04 58.96 39.14
CA LYS A 952 17.08 60.44 39.24
C LYS A 952 15.78 61.09 38.75
N LYS A 953 15.15 60.50 37.73
CA LYS A 953 13.90 60.98 37.12
C LYS A 953 12.63 60.36 37.74
N GLY A 954 12.75 59.44 38.69
CA GLY A 954 11.61 58.72 39.28
C GLY A 954 10.88 57.77 38.33
N LEU A 955 11.55 57.27 37.29
CA LEU A 955 10.99 56.38 36.26
C LEU A 955 11.13 54.89 36.63
N PRO A 956 10.28 54.00 36.09
CA PRO A 956 10.38 52.55 36.29
C PRO A 956 11.72 51.95 35.81
N TRP A 957 12.19 50.90 36.48
CA TRP A 957 13.50 50.28 36.22
C TRP A 957 13.52 49.32 35.01
N SER A 958 12.38 49.13 34.34
CA SER A 958 12.20 48.12 33.28
C SER A 958 13.19 48.28 32.13
N ILE A 959 13.54 49.53 31.76
CA ILE A 959 14.48 49.79 30.67
C ILE A 959 15.91 49.34 31.00
N ALA A 960 16.33 49.43 32.26
CA ALA A 960 17.70 49.11 32.67
C ALA A 960 17.93 47.59 32.84
N LYS A 961 16.85 46.83 33.06
CA LYS A 961 16.88 45.39 33.31
C LYS A 961 16.39 44.57 32.11
N GLY A 962 15.73 45.18 31.13
CA GLY A 962 14.97 44.50 30.08
C GLY A 962 15.57 44.46 28.68
N PHE A 963 16.86 44.79 28.49
CA PHE A 963 17.52 44.59 27.21
C PHE A 963 17.55 43.11 26.82
N ASP A 964 17.53 42.80 25.53
CA ASP A 964 17.71 41.43 25.06
C ASP A 964 19.07 40.90 25.52
N THR A 965 19.14 39.61 25.83
CA THR A 965 20.33 38.90 26.38
C THR A 965 20.74 39.25 27.81
N PHE A 966 20.09 40.21 28.49
CA PHE A 966 20.42 40.64 29.86
C PHE A 966 20.03 39.66 30.97
N LEU A 967 19.63 38.44 30.62
CA LEU A 967 19.42 37.36 31.57
C LEU A 967 20.03 36.06 31.07
N PRO A 968 21.37 35.92 31.05
CA PRO A 968 22.02 34.63 30.83
C PRO A 968 21.60 33.60 31.88
N LEU A 969 21.21 32.40 31.43
CA LEU A 969 20.75 31.30 32.26
C LEU A 969 21.57 30.03 31.98
N SER A 970 21.84 29.25 33.03
CA SER A 970 22.39 27.89 32.91
C SER A 970 21.33 26.89 32.41
N ARG A 971 21.69 25.60 32.34
CA ARG A 971 20.68 24.56 32.12
C ARG A 971 19.82 24.43 33.38
N VAL A 972 18.66 23.83 33.21
CA VAL A 972 17.80 23.49 34.36
C VAL A 972 18.54 22.49 35.25
N VAL A 973 18.69 22.81 36.52
CA VAL A 973 19.24 21.94 37.56
C VAL A 973 18.09 21.18 38.22
N ASP A 974 18.16 19.85 38.21
CA ASP A 974 17.10 19.03 38.81
C ASP A 974 17.05 19.25 40.32
N LYS A 975 15.84 19.17 40.89
CA LYS A 975 15.60 19.51 42.29
C LYS A 975 16.40 18.63 43.25
N GLU A 976 16.61 17.38 42.88
CA GLU A 976 17.38 16.41 43.66
C GLU A 976 18.89 16.76 43.72
N SER A 977 19.38 17.56 42.76
CA SER A 977 20.77 18.01 42.75
C SER A 977 21.04 19.16 43.72
N ILE A 978 19.98 19.83 44.20
CA ILE A 978 20.03 20.87 45.23
C ILE A 978 19.02 20.51 46.33
N PRO A 979 19.41 19.65 47.30
CA PRO A 979 18.51 19.21 48.37
C PRO A 979 17.98 20.35 49.24
N ASP A 980 18.82 21.35 49.52
CA ASP A 980 18.44 22.57 50.23
C ASP A 980 18.85 23.82 49.42
N PRO A 981 17.89 24.50 48.74
CA PRO A 981 18.19 25.70 47.96
C PRO A 981 18.51 26.92 48.82
N GLN A 982 18.28 26.86 50.14
CA GLN A 982 18.67 27.94 51.05
C GLN A 982 20.13 27.81 51.49
N ALA A 983 20.80 26.68 51.25
CA ALA A 983 22.17 26.41 51.70
C ALA A 983 23.13 26.02 50.55
N VAL A 984 23.11 26.76 49.44
CA VAL A 984 24.05 26.59 48.32
C VAL A 984 25.02 27.77 48.21
N GLU A 985 26.15 27.56 47.55
CA GLU A 985 27.12 28.61 47.25
C GLU A 985 27.04 28.98 45.76
N LEU A 986 26.82 30.27 45.48
CA LEU A 986 26.87 30.82 44.13
C LEU A 986 28.24 31.47 43.90
N PHE A 987 28.77 31.36 42.68
CA PHE A 987 29.98 32.07 42.29
C PHE A 987 29.88 32.63 40.87
N LEU A 988 30.63 33.69 40.61
CA LEU A 988 30.85 34.26 39.29
C LEU A 988 32.30 34.75 39.16
N SER A 989 32.96 34.38 38.06
CA SER A 989 34.25 34.90 37.65
C SER A 989 34.16 35.60 36.29
N VAL A 990 35.03 36.58 36.07
CA VAL A 990 35.19 37.27 34.79
C VAL A 990 36.63 37.06 34.34
N ASN A 991 36.83 36.49 33.14
CA ASN A 991 38.14 36.14 32.59
C ASN A 991 39.01 35.28 33.55
N GLY A 992 38.36 34.41 34.34
CA GLY A 992 39.02 33.55 35.33
C GLY A 992 39.23 34.18 36.71
N GLU A 993 39.03 35.48 36.88
CA GLU A 993 39.13 36.14 38.18
C GLU A 993 37.79 36.08 38.94
N SER A 994 37.80 35.54 40.16
CA SER A 994 36.60 35.46 41.00
C SER A 994 36.11 36.86 41.38
N ARG A 995 34.87 37.19 41.01
CA ARG A 995 34.23 38.48 41.32
C ARG A 995 33.13 38.37 42.38
N GLN A 996 32.31 37.33 42.31
CA GLN A 996 31.29 37.04 43.31
C GLN A 996 31.44 35.61 43.82
N ARG A 997 31.27 35.44 45.13
CA ARG A 997 31.16 34.14 45.79
C ARG A 997 30.41 34.31 47.09
N GLY A 998 29.27 33.64 47.27
CA GLY A 998 28.44 33.81 48.45
C GLY A 998 27.40 32.72 48.64
N SER A 999 27.02 32.47 49.89
CA SER A 999 26.00 31.47 50.23
C SER A 999 24.59 32.06 50.22
N THR A 1000 23.62 31.30 49.70
CA THR A 1000 22.19 31.62 49.78
C THR A 1000 21.65 31.65 51.21
N ALA A 1001 22.39 31.11 52.19
CA ALA A 1001 22.01 31.17 53.61
C ALA A 1001 22.08 32.60 54.17
N LEU A 1002 22.77 33.51 53.47
CA LEU A 1002 22.94 34.91 53.84
C LEU A 1002 21.83 35.82 53.29
N MET A 1003 20.80 35.25 52.64
CA MET A 1003 19.64 36.02 52.20
C MET A 1003 18.86 36.61 53.40
N LEU A 1004 18.52 37.89 53.32
CA LEU A 1004 17.69 38.60 54.30
C LEU A 1004 16.25 38.08 54.31
N HIS A 1005 15.72 37.76 53.14
CA HIS A 1005 14.42 37.14 52.96
C HIS A 1005 14.60 35.74 52.37
N PRO A 1006 14.25 34.67 53.11
CA PRO A 1006 14.38 33.30 52.63
C PRO A 1006 13.35 32.99 51.53
N ILE A 1007 13.58 31.92 50.76
CA ILE A 1007 12.76 31.55 49.59
C ILE A 1007 11.24 31.48 49.89
N PRO A 1008 10.76 30.84 50.98
CA PRO A 1008 9.34 30.83 51.31
C PRO A 1008 8.75 32.24 51.52
N ARG A 1009 9.53 33.13 52.13
CA ARG A 1009 9.13 34.52 52.35
C ARG A 1009 9.03 35.29 51.04
N ILE A 1010 9.99 35.09 50.13
CA ILE A 1010 9.99 35.66 48.78
C ILE A 1010 8.72 35.25 48.02
N LEU A 1011 8.44 33.94 47.97
CA LEU A 1011 7.28 33.41 47.24
C LEU A 1011 5.95 33.88 47.86
N SER A 1012 5.87 33.93 49.19
CA SER A 1012 4.73 34.51 49.92
C SER A 1012 4.47 35.95 49.48
N ASP A 1013 5.47 36.82 49.58
CA ASP A 1013 5.29 38.26 49.33
C ASP A 1013 5.01 38.57 47.85
N ILE A 1014 5.57 37.80 46.90
CA ILE A 1014 5.18 37.89 45.48
C ILE A 1014 3.73 37.43 45.29
N SER A 1015 3.38 36.24 45.81
CA SER A 1015 2.08 35.59 45.54
C SER A 1015 0.86 36.34 46.11
N ARG A 1016 1.08 37.24 47.07
CA ARG A 1016 0.08 38.18 47.60
C ARG A 1016 -0.22 39.33 46.65
N VAL A 1017 0.75 39.72 45.82
CA VAL A 1017 0.62 40.83 44.87
C VAL A 1017 0.25 40.31 43.48
N MET A 1018 0.86 39.20 43.04
CA MET A 1018 0.59 38.57 41.75
C MET A 1018 0.78 37.06 41.81
N THR A 1019 -0.08 36.33 41.11
CA THR A 1019 0.02 34.88 40.99
C THR A 1019 1.28 34.46 40.23
N LEU A 1020 2.03 33.50 40.78
CA LEU A 1020 3.08 32.79 40.06
C LEU A 1020 2.46 31.58 39.37
N GLU A 1021 2.63 31.48 38.05
CA GLU A 1021 2.11 30.39 37.23
C GLU A 1021 3.19 29.34 36.96
N GLU A 1022 2.80 28.17 36.48
CA GLU A 1022 3.76 27.15 36.05
C GLU A 1022 4.65 27.69 34.92
N GLY A 1023 5.96 27.49 35.05
CA GLY A 1023 6.98 27.92 34.10
C GLY A 1023 7.55 29.32 34.36
N ASP A 1024 6.95 30.12 35.25
CA ASP A 1024 7.54 31.39 35.67
C ASP A 1024 8.88 31.19 36.40
N VAL A 1025 9.75 32.21 36.33
CA VAL A 1025 11.07 32.19 36.96
C VAL A 1025 11.15 33.27 38.04
N VAL A 1026 11.64 32.89 39.23
CA VAL A 1026 11.88 33.82 40.34
C VAL A 1026 13.37 33.88 40.66
N LEU A 1027 13.99 35.05 40.61
CA LEU A 1027 15.39 35.25 40.99
C LEU A 1027 15.49 35.80 42.41
N THR A 1028 16.39 35.25 43.21
CA THR A 1028 16.41 35.40 44.68
C THR A 1028 17.28 36.54 45.21
N GLY A 1029 17.99 37.27 44.34
CA GLY A 1029 18.99 38.28 44.70
C GLY A 1029 20.43 37.77 44.60
N THR A 1030 21.36 38.72 44.55
CA THR A 1030 22.81 38.49 44.35
C THR A 1030 23.65 38.73 45.61
N PRO A 1031 24.75 37.96 45.83
CA PRO A 1031 25.78 38.29 46.81
C PRO A 1031 26.58 39.55 46.40
N ALA A 1032 27.41 40.05 47.32
CA ALA A 1032 28.28 41.21 47.08
C ALA A 1032 29.35 40.95 46.00
N GLY A 1033 29.91 42.02 45.44
CA GLY A 1033 30.92 41.97 44.37
C GLY A 1033 30.36 42.27 42.98
N VAL A 1034 29.29 43.07 42.91
CA VAL A 1034 28.67 43.49 41.65
C VAL A 1034 29.60 44.47 40.94
N GLY A 1035 29.88 44.21 39.66
CA GLY A 1035 30.84 45.02 38.90
C GLY A 1035 30.54 45.09 37.41
N PRO A 1036 31.22 46.00 36.70
CA PRO A 1036 31.06 46.17 35.26
C PRO A 1036 31.74 45.06 34.46
N VAL A 1037 31.27 44.85 33.23
CA VAL A 1037 31.88 44.02 32.18
C VAL A 1037 31.97 44.74 30.85
N GLU A 1038 33.00 44.42 30.08
CA GLU A 1038 33.30 45.02 28.78
C GLU A 1038 33.21 43.98 27.64
N PRO A 1039 32.91 44.42 26.40
CA PRO A 1039 33.01 43.59 25.21
C PRO A 1039 34.38 42.91 25.11
N GLY A 1040 34.36 41.59 24.97
CA GLY A 1040 35.55 40.74 25.03
C GLY A 1040 35.67 39.95 26.33
N ASP A 1041 34.98 40.35 27.41
CA ASP A 1041 34.97 39.60 28.67
C ASP A 1041 34.19 38.30 28.56
N VAL A 1042 34.63 37.27 29.29
CA VAL A 1042 33.91 36.00 29.45
C VAL A 1042 33.53 35.83 30.92
N MET A 1043 32.22 35.75 31.16
CA MET A 1043 31.65 35.50 32.48
C MET A 1043 31.40 34.00 32.66
N ARG A 1044 31.89 33.44 33.77
CA ARG A 1044 31.57 32.07 34.20
C ARG A 1044 30.87 32.12 35.55
N ALA A 1045 29.68 31.54 35.65
CA ALA A 1045 28.96 31.44 36.91
C ALA A 1045 28.48 30.01 37.16
N GLY A 1046 28.20 29.69 38.43
CA GLY A 1046 27.74 28.36 38.80
C GLY A 1046 27.29 28.27 40.24
N VAL A 1047 26.86 27.05 40.60
CA VAL A 1047 26.40 26.70 41.96
C VAL A 1047 27.19 25.51 42.48
N VAL A 1048 27.57 25.60 43.75
CA VAL A 1048 28.29 24.56 44.49
C VAL A 1048 27.40 24.07 45.63
N VAL A 1049 27.23 22.75 45.69
CA VAL A 1049 26.46 22.03 46.72
C VAL A 1049 27.41 21.07 47.41
N GLU A 1050 27.51 21.17 48.74
CA GLU A 1050 28.40 20.30 49.55
C GLU A 1050 29.86 20.25 49.04
N GLY A 1051 30.37 21.37 48.53
CA GLY A 1051 31.75 21.49 48.02
C GLY A 1051 31.96 20.94 46.60
N ARG A 1052 30.91 20.52 45.89
CA ARG A 1052 30.97 20.08 44.49
C ARG A 1052 30.16 21.02 43.58
N GLU A 1053 30.76 21.40 42.46
CA GLU A 1053 30.06 22.17 41.43
C GLU A 1053 29.00 21.29 40.73
N VAL A 1054 27.80 21.83 40.55
CA VAL A 1054 26.73 21.16 39.82
C VAL A 1054 26.87 21.47 38.33
N GLU A 1055 27.19 20.46 37.52
CA GLU A 1055 27.52 20.62 36.09
C GLU A 1055 26.42 21.35 35.30
N ASP A 1056 25.15 21.00 35.51
CA ASP A 1056 24.03 21.63 34.81
C ASP A 1056 23.79 23.10 35.23
N GLY A 1057 24.26 23.49 36.41
CA GLY A 1057 24.20 24.86 36.91
C GLY A 1057 25.34 25.74 36.42
N ALA A 1058 26.31 25.19 35.69
CA ALA A 1058 27.41 25.97 35.12
C ALA A 1058 26.95 26.77 33.89
N ILE A 1059 27.35 28.04 33.84
CA ILE A 1059 27.14 28.94 32.71
C ILE A 1059 28.45 29.61 32.34
N GLU A 1060 28.74 29.68 31.05
CA GLU A 1060 29.83 30.47 30.48
C GLU A 1060 29.28 31.29 29.32
N VAL A 1061 29.48 32.61 29.35
CA VAL A 1061 28.92 33.54 28.37
C VAL A 1061 29.91 34.66 28.08
N ALA A 1062 30.20 34.88 26.79
CA ALA A 1062 31.00 35.99 26.32
C ALA A 1062 30.16 37.27 26.24
N VAL A 1063 30.81 38.43 26.43
CA VAL A 1063 30.21 39.75 26.27
C VAL A 1063 30.63 40.35 24.94
N GLU A 1064 29.68 40.84 24.15
CA GLU A 1064 29.93 41.51 22.88
C GLU A 1064 29.24 42.87 22.82
N GLU A 1065 29.73 43.77 21.97
CA GLU A 1065 29.10 45.07 21.76
C GLU A 1065 27.95 44.98 20.75
N SER A 1066 26.84 45.67 21.03
CA SER A 1066 25.69 45.70 20.14
C SER A 1066 26.00 46.37 18.80
N THR A 1067 25.68 45.67 17.72
CA THR A 1067 25.72 46.19 16.34
C THR A 1067 24.47 47.01 15.97
N SER A 1068 23.49 47.10 16.87
CA SER A 1068 22.26 47.84 16.62
C SER A 1068 22.49 49.35 16.51
N SER A 1069 21.56 50.06 15.86
CA SER A 1069 21.58 51.52 15.77
C SER A 1069 21.33 52.22 17.11
N PHE A 1070 20.92 51.50 18.16
CA PHE A 1070 20.67 52.07 19.47
C PHE A 1070 21.98 52.41 20.19
N VAL A 1071 22.08 53.64 20.69
CA VAL A 1071 23.16 54.13 21.53
C VAL A 1071 22.53 54.89 22.69
N PHE A 1072 22.79 54.45 23.92
CA PHE A 1072 22.33 55.14 25.09
C PHE A 1072 23.14 56.43 25.31
N LYS A 1073 22.43 57.53 25.56
CA LYS A 1073 23.00 58.82 25.96
C LYS A 1073 22.12 59.38 27.06
N GLU A 1074 22.73 59.83 28.14
CA GLU A 1074 22.00 60.47 29.24
C GLU A 1074 21.29 61.72 28.73
N THR A 1075 20.04 61.93 29.15
CA THR A 1075 19.18 63.05 28.72
C THR A 1075 18.95 64.10 29.78
#